data_AF-A0A074SRL1-F1
#
_entry.id   AF-A0A074SRL1-F1
#
_cell.length_a   1.000
_cell.length_b   1.000
_cell.length_c   1.000
_cell.angle_alpha   90.00
_cell.angle_beta   90.00
_cell.angle_gamma   90.00
#
_symmetry.space_group_name_H-M   'P 1'
#
loop_
_entity.id
_entity.type
_entity.pdbx_description
1 polymer ?
#
loop_
_entity_poly.entity_id
_entity_poly.type
_entity_poly.pdbx_seq_one_letter_code
_entity_poly.pdbx_strand_id
1 'polypeptide(L)'
;MLPRPARFRQAQREFRRGLATVLQTGAVPQTYIEKIVQKYAVGLPPGKQVRAGDYVMIQPEHCMTHDNTGPVISKFKSLGATRIHDPRQPVFTIDHDVQNKTSKNLQKYAAIEAFGRTHGIDFYGAGRGIGHQVLVEEGYAFPHTLVVASDSHSNMYGGVGCVGTPVVRTDAAALWATGKTWWQVPRMIKVELKGKLAPGVTGKDIIVALCGLFNKDEVLNAAIEFHGDGIEALGIDERLAVANMTTEWGALAGVFPVDEPLLDWYKNAVDKMALRTFSGASSSLPPPPEHSRLNETRLNFIRSNPIRPDQGAEYSSHLTLNLSTLVPYVSGPNSVKVATALPKLAQENIKINKAYLVSCTNARASDLKAAAQVVKGHKIAPGVEFYFAAASSKVQADAEKAGDWGALLSAGAKPLPAGCGPCIGLGTGLLEPGEVGISATNRNYKGRMGSPQAQAYLASPAVVAASAIRGVICGPDSLDMNALPQNETPVFTSSAPAPASGASTATLSAEPLVDGFPRSFGGPIMFAPQDNLNTDGIYPGKYTYQDDITLERQAEVVMENYDPEFAKTVAGVRSGGKTVVLVSGYNFGTGSSREQAATALKAAGVPLVIAGSFGDIFKRNSINNGLVCMECPELVADLTEQYAKSGARGHGGVNGELTVQPGWEINVDMENGRIKVKQSDEVLREYQTRPVGPSVQELWNANGTYMTGLLGALNGLGLTSLVNVASSLANDTNGMALLAQLAQGSKTVFAPNNEAFGRVPQNVSSNTALLSSILSYHIAEGRYNASDFAREPSHTIVRTYLNDSSLVNLGGGRGQVLVVERDDGNDNDVNILTLTDDVDVDRTATYENLIIHVIDDVLTPPGTISATATAANLSALVGALQTANLVAPLEAAQGITIFAPTNQAFTAALAALGAQAQNASVISAVLANHVINGTTVYSTGLTAQSFASAGGQAFSFSTNATGSYVTSGASSARIVRADIPVRNGVVHLIDNVLANTASNPEAAASAAVSQSSVAATATSIPAATNAGGSSPTPSNNASIRTAGGLPSAAALFSIVATGMGALLGGMLVF
;
A
#
# COMPACT_ATOMS: atom_id res chain seq x y z
N MET A 1 -51.90 15.48 26.62
CA MET A 1 -50.58 15.43 27.26
C MET A 1 -49.59 14.85 26.25
N LEU A 2 -48.75 15.70 25.67
CA LEU A 2 -47.68 15.36 24.73
C LEU A 2 -46.39 16.00 25.27
N PRO A 3 -45.26 15.30 25.35
CA PRO A 3 -44.04 15.85 25.92
C PRO A 3 -43.31 16.77 24.94
N ARG A 4 -42.70 17.82 25.50
CA ARG A 4 -42.01 18.94 24.83
C ARG A 4 -40.80 18.49 23.98
N PRO A 5 -40.43 19.23 22.92
CA PRO A 5 -39.21 18.98 22.15
C PRO A 5 -37.97 19.47 22.92
N ALA A 6 -36.94 18.62 22.94
CA ALA A 6 -35.63 18.93 23.51
C ALA A 6 -34.88 19.95 22.63
N ARG A 7 -34.30 20.96 23.28
CA ARG A 7 -33.51 22.04 22.70
C ARG A 7 -32.21 21.49 22.10
N PHE A 8 -32.00 21.67 20.80
CA PHE A 8 -30.67 21.58 20.18
C PHE A 8 -29.80 22.73 20.69
N ARG A 9 -28.77 22.41 21.49
CA ARG A 9 -27.68 23.33 21.79
C ARG A 9 -26.72 23.36 20.60
N GLN A 10 -26.77 24.45 19.84
CA GLN A 10 -25.79 24.79 18.82
C GLN A 10 -24.47 25.15 19.53
N ALA A 11 -23.53 24.22 19.57
CA ALA A 11 -22.17 24.49 20.03
C ALA A 11 -21.40 25.17 18.89
N GLN A 12 -21.50 26.49 18.79
CA GLN A 12 -20.52 27.29 18.04
C GLN A 12 -19.16 27.17 18.76
N ARG A 13 -18.30 26.27 18.30
CA ARG A 13 -16.85 26.38 18.52
C ARG A 13 -16.28 27.24 17.40
N GLU A 14 -16.28 28.55 17.62
CA GLU A 14 -15.40 29.45 16.87
C GLU A 14 -13.95 29.14 17.23
N PHE A 15 -13.27 28.31 16.42
CA PHE A 15 -11.81 28.35 16.37
C PHE A 15 -11.40 29.56 15.55
N ARG A 16 -11.32 30.72 16.21
CA ARG A 16 -10.63 31.89 15.67
C ARG A 16 -9.15 31.55 15.47
N ARG A 17 -8.78 31.05 14.28
CA ARG A 17 -7.40 31.11 13.79
C ARG A 17 -7.16 32.55 13.33
N GLY A 18 -6.76 33.41 14.27
CA GLY A 18 -6.39 34.78 13.96
C GLY A 18 -5.12 34.81 13.12
N LEU A 19 -5.24 35.17 11.85
CA LEU A 19 -4.15 35.84 11.14
C LEU A 19 -4.05 37.23 11.76
N ALA A 20 -3.21 37.37 12.78
CA ALA A 20 -2.87 38.66 13.32
C ALA A 20 -2.02 39.40 12.28
N THR A 21 -2.64 40.32 11.55
CA THR A 21 -1.96 41.45 10.91
C THR A 21 -1.31 42.31 12.00
N VAL A 22 -0.11 41.92 12.39
CA VAL A 22 0.88 42.82 12.98
C VAL A 22 2.11 42.65 12.11
N LEU A 23 2.58 43.76 11.52
CA LEU A 23 3.89 43.85 10.88
C LEU A 23 4.95 43.40 11.91
N GLN A 24 5.29 42.10 11.93
CA GLN A 24 6.47 41.61 12.63
C GLN A 24 7.67 42.01 11.77
N THR A 25 8.26 43.15 12.11
CA THR A 25 9.64 43.46 11.72
C THR A 25 10.53 42.35 12.28
N GLY A 26 10.92 41.39 11.43
CA GLY A 26 11.74 40.23 11.80
C GLY A 26 11.26 38.87 11.26
N ALA A 27 10.08 38.78 10.65
CA ALA A 27 9.60 37.54 10.02
C ALA A 27 10.36 37.26 8.71
N VAL A 28 10.86 36.02 8.52
CA VAL A 28 11.49 35.62 7.26
C VAL A 28 10.40 35.64 6.16
N PRO A 29 10.62 36.16 4.94
CA PRO A 29 9.59 36.27 3.90
C PRO A 29 9.16 34.91 3.31
N GLN A 30 7.89 34.51 3.36
CA GLN A 30 7.37 33.23 2.83
C GLN A 30 6.74 33.34 1.43
N THR A 31 6.87 32.28 0.63
CA THR A 31 6.10 32.13 -0.61
C THR A 31 4.61 31.91 -0.31
N TYR A 32 3.74 32.00 -1.34
CA TYR A 32 2.32 31.71 -1.17
C TYR A 32 2.10 30.26 -0.71
N ILE A 33 2.76 29.30 -1.35
CA ILE A 33 2.65 27.88 -1.03
C ILE A 33 3.12 27.63 0.40
N GLU A 34 4.27 28.18 0.82
CA GLU A 34 4.76 28.07 2.20
C GLU A 34 3.73 28.57 3.23
N LYS A 35 3.06 29.69 2.97
CA LYS A 35 1.99 30.22 3.84
C LYS A 35 0.77 29.30 3.91
N ILE A 36 0.37 28.71 2.78
CA ILE A 36 -0.73 27.74 2.78
C ILE A 36 -0.31 26.48 3.55
N VAL A 37 0.90 25.95 3.36
CA VAL A 37 1.37 24.79 4.13
C VAL A 37 1.42 25.11 5.62
N GLN A 38 1.97 26.26 6.01
CA GLN A 38 1.99 26.74 7.39
C GLN A 38 0.59 26.75 8.03
N LYS A 39 -0.45 27.16 7.28
CA LYS A 39 -1.84 27.16 7.75
C LYS A 39 -2.39 25.76 8.02
N TYR A 40 -1.90 24.75 7.30
CA TYR A 40 -2.37 23.36 7.40
C TYR A 40 -1.41 22.43 8.16
N ALA A 41 -0.24 22.93 8.54
CA ALA A 41 0.72 22.20 9.36
C ALA A 41 0.22 22.06 10.80
N VAL A 42 0.53 20.92 11.42
CA VAL A 42 0.15 20.58 12.80
C VAL A 42 1.38 20.19 13.60
N GLY A 43 1.39 20.53 14.89
CA GLY A 43 2.50 20.17 15.79
C GLY A 43 3.80 20.97 15.57
N LEU A 44 3.75 22.12 14.88
CA LEU A 44 4.92 22.97 14.72
C LEU A 44 5.37 23.59 16.06
N PRO A 45 6.68 23.71 16.31
CA PRO A 45 7.20 24.45 17.46
C PRO A 45 6.72 25.91 17.46
N PRO A 46 6.50 26.52 18.64
CA PRO A 46 6.16 27.94 18.73
C PRO A 46 7.15 28.83 17.96
N GLY A 47 6.64 29.61 17.01
CA GLY A 47 7.46 30.52 16.19
C GLY A 47 8.16 29.90 14.97
N LYS A 48 8.09 28.57 14.75
CA LYS A 48 8.65 27.94 13.53
C LYS A 48 7.84 28.40 12.31
N GLN A 49 8.54 29.00 11.35
CA GLN A 49 8.00 29.25 10.03
C GLN A 49 8.33 28.09 9.09
N VAL A 50 7.33 27.60 8.37
CA VAL A 50 7.47 26.57 7.35
C VAL A 50 8.21 27.11 6.14
N ARG A 51 9.22 26.36 5.70
CA ARG A 51 10.05 26.64 4.53
C ARG A 51 10.08 25.47 3.58
N ALA A 52 10.35 25.75 2.31
CA ALA A 52 10.84 24.74 1.38
C ALA A 52 11.90 23.87 2.07
N GLY A 53 11.86 22.56 1.89
CA GLY A 53 12.72 21.55 2.51
C GLY A 53 12.29 21.05 3.89
N ASP A 54 11.45 21.79 4.63
CA ASP A 54 10.95 21.34 5.92
C ASP A 54 10.07 20.09 5.77
N TYR A 55 10.19 19.16 6.71
CA TYR A 55 9.25 18.06 6.88
C TYR A 55 8.19 18.47 7.90
N VAL A 56 6.93 18.46 7.48
CA VAL A 56 5.81 18.90 8.30
C VAL A 56 4.72 17.82 8.35
N MET A 57 4.08 17.66 9.51
CA MET A 57 2.77 17.01 9.54
C MET A 57 1.75 18.01 9.02
N ILE A 58 0.98 17.64 8.01
CA ILE A 58 -0.14 18.41 7.48
C ILE A 58 -1.46 17.72 7.80
N GLN A 59 -2.49 18.51 8.01
CA GLN A 59 -3.88 18.09 8.06
C GLN A 59 -4.62 18.74 6.89
N PRO A 60 -4.60 18.16 5.68
CA PRO A 60 -5.28 18.70 4.50
C PRO A 60 -6.77 18.98 4.76
N GLU A 61 -7.33 19.98 4.09
CA GLU A 61 -8.76 20.28 4.16
C GLU A 61 -9.58 19.07 3.66
N HIS A 62 -9.17 18.51 2.52
CA HIS A 62 -9.80 17.34 1.92
C HIS A 62 -8.76 16.38 1.33
N CYS A 63 -9.15 15.10 1.25
CA CYS A 63 -8.41 14.02 0.62
C CYS A 63 -9.31 13.29 -0.37
N MET A 64 -9.11 13.49 -1.67
CA MET A 64 -9.88 12.78 -2.68
C MET A 64 -9.29 11.41 -3.00
N THR A 65 -10.16 10.42 -3.13
CA THR A 65 -9.85 9.15 -3.79
C THR A 65 -10.87 8.87 -4.89
N HIS A 66 -10.46 8.07 -5.87
CA HIS A 66 -11.28 7.73 -7.03
C HIS A 66 -11.57 6.23 -7.05
N ASP A 67 -11.58 5.55 -8.20
CA ASP A 67 -11.68 4.10 -8.31
C ASP A 67 -10.69 3.31 -7.43
N ASN A 68 -9.56 3.92 -7.05
CA ASN A 68 -8.59 3.35 -6.11
C ASN A 68 -9.03 3.37 -4.64
N THR A 69 -10.21 3.92 -4.33
CA THR A 69 -10.83 3.90 -3.00
C THR A 69 -10.94 2.46 -2.48
N GLY A 70 -11.26 1.47 -3.33
CA GLY A 70 -11.30 0.06 -2.94
C GLY A 70 -9.97 -0.45 -2.36
N PRO A 71 -8.85 -0.34 -3.09
CA PRO A 71 -7.51 -0.57 -2.55
C PRO A 71 -7.15 0.25 -1.30
N VAL A 72 -7.57 1.52 -1.20
CA VAL A 72 -7.31 2.34 0.01
C VAL A 72 -8.11 1.81 1.21
N ILE A 73 -9.35 1.33 1.03
CA ILE A 73 -10.14 0.64 2.07
C ILE A 73 -9.39 -0.59 2.59
N SER A 74 -8.79 -1.39 1.71
CA SER A 74 -7.98 -2.55 2.12
C SER A 74 -6.79 -2.13 2.98
N LYS A 75 -6.04 -1.09 2.56
CA LYS A 75 -4.94 -0.55 3.36
C LYS A 75 -5.40 0.02 4.71
N PHE A 76 -6.48 0.81 4.70
CA PHE A 76 -7.08 1.35 5.91
C PHE A 76 -7.44 0.25 6.93
N LYS A 77 -8.05 -0.84 6.48
CA LYS A 77 -8.34 -2.01 7.32
C LYS A 77 -7.06 -2.70 7.80
N SER A 78 -6.04 -2.83 6.95
CA SER A 78 -4.75 -3.44 7.34
C SER A 78 -4.01 -2.66 8.42
N LEU A 79 -4.25 -1.34 8.53
CA LEU A 79 -3.75 -0.51 9.64
C LEU A 79 -4.47 -0.79 10.98
N GLY A 80 -5.46 -1.69 11.00
CA GLY A 80 -6.32 -1.94 12.17
C GLY A 80 -7.34 -0.82 12.43
N ALA A 81 -7.45 0.16 11.53
CA ALA A 81 -8.38 1.28 11.69
C ALA A 81 -9.82 0.83 11.44
N THR A 82 -10.70 1.09 12.42
CA THR A 82 -12.13 0.73 12.36
C THR A 82 -13.04 1.92 12.08
N ARG A 83 -12.50 3.14 12.17
CA ARG A 83 -13.25 4.41 12.03
C ARG A 83 -12.43 5.44 11.25
N ILE A 84 -13.12 6.18 10.37
CA ILE A 84 -12.60 7.40 9.75
C ILE A 84 -12.46 8.50 10.81
N HIS A 85 -11.29 9.14 10.87
CA HIS A 85 -10.98 10.17 11.85
C HIS A 85 -11.93 11.38 11.76
N ASP A 86 -11.99 12.03 10.59
CA ASP A 86 -12.95 13.09 10.24
C ASP A 86 -13.64 12.75 8.92
N PRO A 87 -14.93 12.33 8.92
CA PRO A 87 -15.68 12.00 7.71
C PRO A 87 -15.80 13.10 6.66
N ARG A 88 -15.55 14.36 7.03
CA ARG A 88 -15.63 15.51 6.11
C ARG A 88 -14.35 15.69 5.27
N GLN A 89 -13.25 15.09 5.70
CA GLN A 89 -11.97 15.16 5.00
C GLN A 89 -11.94 14.30 3.73
N PRO A 90 -12.28 12.99 3.76
CA PRO A 90 -12.29 12.18 2.55
C PRO A 90 -13.42 12.58 1.60
N VAL A 91 -13.17 12.48 0.30
CA VAL A 91 -14.18 12.63 -0.76
C VAL A 91 -13.99 11.50 -1.76
N PHE A 92 -15.04 10.71 -2.00
CA PHE A 92 -14.96 9.56 -2.89
C PHE A 92 -15.59 9.88 -4.24
N THR A 93 -14.87 9.56 -5.31
CA THR A 93 -15.29 9.80 -6.69
C THR A 93 -15.14 8.52 -7.51
N ILE A 94 -15.91 8.35 -8.58
CA ILE A 94 -15.77 7.21 -9.50
C ILE A 94 -15.72 7.73 -10.93
N ASP A 95 -14.56 7.63 -11.58
CA ASP A 95 -14.28 8.32 -12.84
C ASP A 95 -13.39 7.55 -13.83
N HIS A 96 -12.60 6.58 -13.39
CA HIS A 96 -11.63 5.90 -14.25
C HIS A 96 -12.25 4.80 -15.12
N ASP A 97 -12.95 3.85 -14.50
CA ASP A 97 -13.47 2.65 -15.19
C ASP A 97 -15.00 2.70 -15.35
N VAL A 98 -15.54 3.90 -15.64
CA VAL A 98 -16.98 4.19 -15.72
C VAL A 98 -17.68 3.40 -16.83
N GLN A 99 -16.98 3.11 -17.92
CA GLN A 99 -17.52 2.39 -19.07
C GLN A 99 -17.60 0.87 -18.84
N ASN A 100 -16.84 0.31 -17.90
CA ASN A 100 -16.87 -1.11 -17.58
C ASN A 100 -18.11 -1.45 -16.74
N LYS A 101 -19.07 -2.12 -17.38
CA LYS A 101 -20.33 -2.56 -16.76
C LYS A 101 -20.33 -4.02 -16.33
N THR A 102 -19.16 -4.66 -16.21
CA THR A 102 -19.06 -6.04 -15.71
C THR A 102 -19.55 -6.12 -14.25
N SER A 103 -20.16 -7.25 -13.88
CA SER A 103 -20.67 -7.46 -12.52
C SER A 103 -19.59 -7.25 -11.45
N LYS A 104 -18.34 -7.68 -11.72
CA LYS A 104 -17.19 -7.47 -10.82
C LYS A 104 -16.91 -5.98 -10.57
N ASN A 105 -16.94 -5.15 -11.61
CA ASN A 105 -16.68 -3.72 -11.46
C ASN A 105 -17.84 -3.00 -10.77
N LEU A 106 -19.08 -3.38 -11.07
CA LEU A 106 -20.27 -2.83 -10.40
C LEU A 106 -20.29 -3.19 -8.90
N GLN A 107 -19.91 -4.41 -8.53
CA GLN A 107 -19.76 -4.81 -7.13
C GLN A 107 -18.66 -4.02 -6.41
N LYS A 108 -17.53 -3.75 -7.08
CA LYS A 108 -16.45 -2.89 -6.55
C LYS A 108 -16.99 -1.49 -6.22
N TYR A 109 -17.74 -0.87 -7.12
CA TYR A 109 -18.32 0.46 -6.88
C TYR A 109 -19.39 0.45 -5.78
N ALA A 110 -20.25 -0.56 -5.76
CA ALA A 110 -21.24 -0.72 -4.70
C ALA A 110 -20.59 -0.87 -3.32
N ALA A 111 -19.47 -1.60 -3.21
CA ALA A 111 -18.71 -1.74 -1.98
C ALA A 111 -18.08 -0.41 -1.52
N ILE A 112 -17.55 0.38 -2.45
CA ILE A 112 -17.02 1.73 -2.16
C ILE A 112 -18.14 2.66 -1.67
N GLU A 113 -19.27 2.68 -2.35
CA GLU A 113 -20.42 3.49 -1.96
C GLU A 113 -20.95 3.08 -0.59
N ALA A 114 -21.11 1.79 -0.34
CA ALA A 114 -21.53 1.26 0.95
C ALA A 114 -20.59 1.71 2.07
N PHE A 115 -19.27 1.60 1.87
CA PHE A 115 -18.27 2.06 2.83
C PHE A 115 -18.38 3.58 3.07
N GLY A 116 -18.51 4.38 2.00
CA GLY A 116 -18.73 5.82 2.10
C GLY A 116 -19.97 6.17 2.92
N ARG A 117 -21.10 5.50 2.65
CA ARG A 117 -22.36 5.68 3.41
C ARG A 117 -22.22 5.29 4.88
N THR A 118 -21.59 4.16 5.18
CA THR A 118 -21.36 3.70 6.56
C THR A 118 -20.55 4.72 7.37
N HIS A 119 -19.61 5.42 6.75
CA HIS A 119 -18.76 6.39 7.42
C HIS A 119 -19.19 7.85 7.25
N GLY A 120 -20.29 8.13 6.53
CA GLY A 120 -20.78 9.50 6.30
C GLY A 120 -19.88 10.34 5.40
N ILE A 121 -19.28 9.72 4.39
CA ILE A 121 -18.36 10.35 3.43
C ILE A 121 -19.13 10.81 2.20
N ASP A 122 -18.83 12.02 1.70
CA ASP A 122 -19.38 12.50 0.43
C ASP A 122 -18.91 11.61 -0.73
N PHE A 123 -19.87 11.01 -1.44
CA PHE A 123 -19.63 10.06 -2.54
C PHE A 123 -20.25 10.56 -3.85
N TYR A 124 -19.44 10.56 -4.91
CA TYR A 124 -19.84 10.93 -6.27
C TYR A 124 -19.65 9.73 -7.20
N GLY A 125 -20.77 9.07 -7.53
CA GLY A 125 -20.77 7.84 -8.33
C GLY A 125 -20.46 8.04 -9.82
N ALA A 126 -20.35 6.90 -10.51
CA ALA A 126 -20.03 6.82 -11.93
C ALA A 126 -20.98 7.69 -12.78
N GLY A 127 -20.42 8.53 -13.65
CA GLY A 127 -21.17 9.46 -14.52
C GLY A 127 -21.38 10.86 -13.93
N ARG A 128 -21.04 11.11 -12.66
CA ARG A 128 -21.04 12.48 -12.11
C ARG A 128 -19.96 13.36 -12.75
N GLY A 129 -18.79 12.80 -13.02
CA GLY A 129 -17.65 13.53 -13.57
C GLY A 129 -16.33 13.08 -13.01
N ILE A 130 -15.25 13.63 -13.57
CA ILE A 130 -13.88 13.36 -13.15
C ILE A 130 -13.63 14.00 -11.79
N GLY A 131 -13.02 13.27 -10.86
CA GLY A 131 -12.92 13.65 -9.45
C GLY A 131 -12.30 15.03 -9.26
N HIS A 132 -11.25 15.37 -10.00
CA HIS A 132 -10.62 16.70 -9.92
C HIS A 132 -11.58 17.84 -10.31
N GLN A 133 -12.37 17.63 -11.36
CA GLN A 133 -13.38 18.60 -11.79
C GLN A 133 -14.48 18.73 -10.74
N VAL A 134 -14.94 17.61 -10.17
CA VAL A 134 -15.94 17.59 -9.09
C VAL A 134 -15.44 18.35 -7.86
N LEU A 135 -14.17 18.17 -7.47
CA LEU A 135 -13.59 18.86 -6.32
C LEU A 135 -13.61 20.39 -6.45
N VAL A 136 -13.35 20.91 -7.65
CA VAL A 136 -13.43 22.35 -7.94
C VAL A 136 -14.89 22.81 -8.00
N GLU A 137 -15.76 22.08 -8.69
CA GLU A 137 -17.18 22.42 -8.86
C GLU A 137 -17.97 22.46 -7.55
N GLU A 138 -17.65 21.57 -6.62
CA GLU A 138 -18.36 21.42 -5.33
C GLU A 138 -17.66 22.18 -4.18
N GLY A 139 -16.59 22.92 -4.48
CA GLY A 139 -15.89 23.80 -3.54
C GLY A 139 -15.03 23.08 -2.49
N TYR A 140 -14.63 21.83 -2.72
CA TYR A 140 -13.64 21.15 -1.89
C TYR A 140 -12.23 21.71 -2.15
N ALA A 141 -11.83 21.78 -3.43
CA ALA A 141 -10.69 22.57 -3.85
C ALA A 141 -11.13 24.03 -3.98
N PHE A 142 -10.54 24.91 -3.18
CA PHE A 142 -10.99 26.29 -3.04
C PHE A 142 -9.80 27.24 -2.77
N PRO A 143 -9.89 28.54 -3.08
CA PRO A 143 -8.83 29.49 -2.78
C PRO A 143 -8.30 29.41 -1.34
N HIS A 144 -6.97 29.52 -1.19
CA HIS A 144 -6.26 29.48 0.09
C HIS A 144 -6.41 28.17 0.90
N THR A 145 -6.75 27.04 0.25
CA THR A 145 -6.79 25.71 0.91
C THR A 145 -5.65 24.80 0.46
N LEU A 146 -5.39 23.75 1.24
CA LEU A 146 -4.53 22.63 0.88
C LEU A 146 -5.39 21.38 0.73
N VAL A 147 -5.37 20.77 -0.44
CA VAL A 147 -6.16 19.57 -0.76
C VAL A 147 -5.24 18.53 -1.39
N VAL A 148 -5.36 17.29 -0.93
CA VAL A 148 -4.60 16.18 -1.48
C VAL A 148 -5.51 15.22 -2.23
N ALA A 149 -4.95 14.44 -3.15
CA ALA A 149 -5.66 13.32 -3.74
C ALA A 149 -4.74 12.12 -3.90
N SER A 150 -5.30 10.92 -3.80
CA SER A 150 -4.62 9.70 -4.24
C SER A 150 -4.56 9.60 -5.76
N ASP A 151 -4.20 10.70 -6.43
CA ASP A 151 -4.08 10.88 -7.88
C ASP A 151 -3.05 11.99 -8.19
N SER A 152 -2.22 11.76 -9.20
CA SER A 152 -1.15 12.65 -9.64
C SER A 152 -1.60 14.04 -10.13
N HIS A 153 -2.83 14.17 -10.63
CA HIS A 153 -3.35 15.38 -11.28
C HIS A 153 -4.10 16.32 -10.32
N SER A 154 -3.95 16.10 -9.02
CA SER A 154 -4.40 17.05 -7.98
C SER A 154 -3.76 18.43 -8.09
N ASN A 155 -2.64 18.57 -8.81
CA ASN A 155 -2.07 19.87 -9.19
C ASN A 155 -3.09 20.77 -9.90
N MET A 156 -4.12 20.21 -10.56
CA MET A 156 -5.23 20.96 -11.15
C MET A 156 -5.85 21.98 -10.18
N TYR A 157 -5.89 21.69 -8.87
CA TYR A 157 -6.46 22.59 -7.86
C TYR A 157 -5.72 23.93 -7.79
N GLY A 158 -4.46 23.97 -8.20
CA GLY A 158 -3.68 25.21 -8.26
C GLY A 158 -4.22 26.24 -9.24
N GLY A 159 -5.03 25.85 -10.23
CA GLY A 159 -5.71 26.79 -11.13
C GLY A 159 -6.73 27.70 -10.41
N VAL A 160 -7.20 27.29 -9.22
CA VAL A 160 -8.09 28.08 -8.35
C VAL A 160 -7.38 28.55 -7.07
N GLY A 161 -6.06 28.60 -7.07
CA GLY A 161 -5.26 29.03 -5.91
C GLY A 161 -5.27 28.05 -4.73
N CYS A 162 -5.72 26.82 -4.93
CA CYS A 162 -5.59 25.76 -3.93
C CYS A 162 -4.23 25.08 -4.07
N VAL A 163 -3.53 24.83 -2.97
CA VAL A 163 -2.33 23.95 -3.00
C VAL A 163 -2.81 22.51 -3.13
N GLY A 164 -2.81 22.02 -4.38
CA GLY A 164 -3.08 20.63 -4.72
C GLY A 164 -1.81 19.83 -4.89
N THR A 165 -1.68 18.70 -4.20
CA THR A 165 -0.53 17.79 -4.31
C THR A 165 -0.96 16.33 -4.22
N PRO A 166 -0.32 15.42 -4.96
CA PRO A 166 -0.66 14.01 -4.90
C PRO A 166 -0.16 13.35 -3.63
N VAL A 167 -0.86 12.28 -3.24
CA VAL A 167 -0.46 11.35 -2.18
C VAL A 167 -0.61 9.92 -2.69
N VAL A 168 0.06 8.95 -2.05
CA VAL A 168 -0.11 7.53 -2.41
C VAL A 168 -1.27 6.89 -1.64
N ARG A 169 -1.67 5.67 -2.02
CA ARG A 169 -2.77 4.95 -1.36
C ARG A 169 -2.56 4.75 0.14
N THR A 170 -1.33 4.53 0.57
CA THR A 170 -0.97 4.37 1.99
C THR A 170 -1.17 5.69 2.74
N ASP A 171 -0.72 6.81 2.17
CA ASP A 171 -0.92 8.15 2.74
C ASP A 171 -2.42 8.48 2.84
N ALA A 172 -3.22 8.13 1.82
CA ALA A 172 -4.67 8.31 1.87
C ALA A 172 -5.32 7.49 3.00
N ALA A 173 -4.91 6.23 3.18
CA ALA A 173 -5.36 5.40 4.30
C ALA A 173 -4.95 5.98 5.66
N ALA A 174 -3.72 6.50 5.77
CA ALA A 174 -3.23 7.17 6.98
C ALA A 174 -4.01 8.46 7.29
N LEU A 175 -4.34 9.26 6.26
CA LEU A 175 -5.21 10.43 6.38
C LEU A 175 -6.61 10.04 6.86
N TRP A 176 -7.19 8.97 6.31
CA TRP A 176 -8.48 8.48 6.79
C TRP A 176 -8.44 8.03 8.25
N ALA A 177 -7.34 7.39 8.67
CA ALA A 177 -7.18 6.86 10.03
C ALA A 177 -6.84 7.94 11.07
N THR A 178 -6.08 8.97 10.69
CA THR A 178 -5.47 9.92 11.64
C THR A 178 -5.80 11.38 11.38
N GLY A 179 -6.38 11.70 10.23
CA GLY A 179 -6.64 13.05 9.75
C GLY A 179 -5.39 13.79 9.24
N LYS A 180 -4.19 13.22 9.38
CA LYS A 180 -2.92 13.89 9.07
C LYS A 180 -1.98 12.98 8.28
N THR A 181 -1.05 13.60 7.56
CA THR A 181 0.08 12.91 6.91
C THR A 181 1.30 13.80 6.93
N TRP A 182 2.48 13.25 6.70
CA TRP A 182 3.68 14.07 6.55
C TRP A 182 3.82 14.56 5.11
N TRP A 183 4.46 15.71 4.95
CA TRP A 183 4.88 16.22 3.65
C TRP A 183 6.20 16.96 3.79
N GLN A 184 7.13 16.71 2.87
CA GLN A 184 8.28 17.58 2.72
C GLN A 184 7.91 18.73 1.78
N VAL A 185 8.04 19.96 2.24
CA VAL A 185 7.74 21.13 1.44
C VAL A 185 8.73 21.18 0.26
N PRO A 186 8.28 21.18 -1.00
CA PRO A 186 9.19 21.19 -2.14
C PRO A 186 9.96 22.51 -2.25
N ARG A 187 11.06 22.51 -3.02
CA ARG A 187 11.69 23.77 -3.45
C ARG A 187 10.71 24.58 -4.30
N MET A 188 10.71 25.90 -4.11
CA MET A 188 9.80 26.80 -4.80
C MET A 188 10.42 27.29 -6.10
N ILE A 189 9.65 27.29 -7.19
CA ILE A 189 10.04 27.86 -8.48
C ILE A 189 9.03 28.92 -8.87
N LYS A 190 9.56 30.09 -9.26
CA LYS A 190 8.76 31.15 -9.83
C LYS A 190 8.69 30.97 -11.35
N VAL A 191 7.48 30.85 -11.88
CA VAL A 191 7.24 30.85 -13.33
C VAL A 191 6.51 32.14 -13.69
N GLU A 192 7.21 33.04 -14.37
CA GLU A 192 6.70 34.35 -14.78
C GLU A 192 6.20 34.31 -16.23
N LEU A 193 4.89 34.49 -16.42
CA LEU A 193 4.24 34.58 -17.72
C LEU A 193 4.10 36.05 -18.11
N LYS A 194 4.76 36.46 -19.21
CA LYS A 194 4.81 37.86 -19.65
C LYS A 194 3.97 38.12 -20.89
N GLY A 195 3.33 39.28 -20.95
CA GLY A 195 2.59 39.73 -22.14
C GLY A 195 1.30 38.93 -22.37
N LYS A 196 0.76 39.00 -23.58
CA LYS A 196 -0.57 38.43 -23.91
C LYS A 196 -0.47 37.34 -24.97
N LEU A 197 -1.36 36.35 -24.88
CA LEU A 197 -1.49 35.29 -25.87
C LEU A 197 -1.92 35.84 -27.24
N ALA A 198 -1.34 35.27 -28.31
CA ALA A 198 -1.82 35.51 -29.67
C ALA A 198 -3.19 34.84 -29.88
N PRO A 199 -4.01 35.31 -30.84
CA PRO A 199 -5.29 34.69 -31.15
C PRO A 199 -5.17 33.18 -31.42
N GLY A 200 -6.04 32.38 -30.80
CA GLY A 200 -6.06 30.92 -30.95
C GLY A 200 -5.03 30.15 -30.10
N VAL A 201 -4.15 30.85 -29.37
CA VAL A 201 -3.29 30.25 -28.35
C VAL A 201 -4.05 30.17 -27.03
N THR A 202 -3.90 29.05 -26.31
CA THR A 202 -4.64 28.73 -25.09
C THR A 202 -3.71 28.31 -23.95
N GLY A 203 -4.25 28.16 -22.73
CA GLY A 203 -3.52 27.57 -21.61
C GLY A 203 -2.89 26.20 -21.90
N LYS A 204 -3.49 25.39 -22.78
CA LYS A 204 -2.91 24.10 -23.20
C LYS A 204 -1.56 24.29 -23.91
N ASP A 205 -1.48 25.29 -24.77
CA ASP A 205 -0.27 25.60 -25.52
C ASP A 205 0.84 26.13 -24.60
N ILE A 206 0.48 26.90 -23.56
CA ILE A 206 1.42 27.37 -22.53
C ILE A 206 2.12 26.19 -21.86
N ILE A 207 1.36 25.23 -21.32
CA ILE A 207 1.96 24.15 -20.54
C ILE A 207 2.70 23.14 -21.41
N VAL A 208 2.24 22.89 -22.64
CA VAL A 208 3.00 22.10 -23.62
C VAL A 208 4.33 22.77 -23.97
N ALA A 209 4.32 24.09 -24.19
CA ALA A 209 5.55 24.83 -24.44
C ALA A 209 6.48 24.82 -23.22
N LEU A 210 5.98 25.03 -22.00
CA LEU A 210 6.80 24.95 -20.78
C LEU A 210 7.47 23.58 -20.62
N CYS A 211 6.73 22.47 -20.81
CA CYS A 211 7.28 21.11 -20.76
C CYS A 211 8.35 20.87 -21.84
N GLY A 212 8.20 21.46 -23.02
CA GLY A 212 9.15 21.29 -24.13
C GLY A 212 10.40 22.17 -24.02
N LEU A 213 10.23 23.41 -23.56
CA LEU A 213 11.30 24.40 -23.44
C LEU A 213 12.18 24.16 -22.21
N PHE A 214 11.58 23.79 -21.09
CA PHE A 214 12.25 23.46 -19.83
C PHE A 214 12.16 21.94 -19.59
N ASN A 215 12.88 21.18 -20.43
CA ASN A 215 12.78 19.72 -20.49
C ASN A 215 13.93 18.98 -19.79
N LYS A 216 14.80 19.70 -19.07
CA LYS A 216 15.99 19.21 -18.36
C LYS A 216 15.79 19.17 -16.85
N ASP A 217 14.57 18.81 -16.44
CA ASP A 217 14.18 18.58 -15.05
C ASP A 217 14.29 19.82 -14.13
N GLU A 218 14.21 21.01 -14.71
CA GLU A 218 14.27 22.31 -14.02
C GLU A 218 13.25 22.40 -12.90
N VAL A 219 12.09 21.75 -13.05
CA VAL A 219 10.98 21.74 -12.08
C VAL A 219 10.72 20.40 -11.41
N LEU A 220 11.58 19.40 -11.64
CA LEU A 220 11.39 18.07 -11.06
C LEU A 220 11.33 18.15 -9.53
N ASN A 221 10.28 17.56 -8.97
CA ASN A 221 9.92 17.55 -7.55
C ASN A 221 9.84 18.94 -6.91
N ALA A 222 9.59 19.98 -7.70
CA ALA A 222 9.41 21.34 -7.19
C ALA A 222 7.93 21.68 -6.99
N ALA A 223 7.68 22.79 -6.30
CA ALA A 223 6.39 23.46 -6.28
C ALA A 223 6.50 24.75 -7.10
N ILE A 224 5.57 24.95 -8.03
CA ILE A 224 5.55 26.09 -8.95
C ILE A 224 4.55 27.13 -8.45
N GLU A 225 4.97 28.38 -8.40
CA GLU A 225 4.08 29.53 -8.33
C GLU A 225 4.10 30.27 -9.66
N PHE A 226 2.91 30.47 -10.24
CA PHE A 226 2.74 31.28 -11.44
C PHE A 226 2.63 32.76 -11.08
N HIS A 227 3.41 33.59 -11.77
CA HIS A 227 3.49 35.04 -11.62
C HIS A 227 3.43 35.72 -13.00
N GLY A 228 3.40 37.04 -13.03
CA GLY A 228 3.50 37.85 -14.24
C GLY A 228 2.18 38.44 -14.72
N ASP A 229 2.28 39.47 -15.55
CA ASP A 229 1.15 40.22 -16.11
C ASP A 229 0.32 39.40 -17.10
N GLY A 230 0.89 38.34 -17.67
CA GLY A 230 0.20 37.45 -18.59
C GLY A 230 -0.91 36.62 -17.95
N ILE A 231 -0.95 36.50 -16.62
CA ILE A 231 -2.00 35.75 -15.90
C ILE A 231 -3.37 36.40 -16.05
N GLU A 232 -3.42 37.74 -16.11
CA GLU A 232 -4.67 38.50 -16.24
C GLU A 232 -5.43 38.17 -17.54
N ALA A 233 -4.70 37.71 -18.57
CA ALA A 233 -5.28 37.33 -19.85
C ALA A 233 -5.86 35.90 -19.86
N LEU A 234 -5.60 35.09 -18.83
CA LEU A 234 -5.99 33.67 -18.80
C LEU A 234 -7.32 33.45 -18.09
N GLY A 235 -8.23 32.74 -18.76
CA GLY A 235 -9.45 32.23 -18.13
C GLY A 235 -9.14 31.17 -17.07
N ILE A 236 -10.05 30.98 -16.11
CA ILE A 236 -9.84 29.98 -15.03
C ILE A 236 -9.74 28.56 -15.58
N ASP A 237 -10.49 28.21 -16.61
CA ASP A 237 -10.39 26.90 -17.27
C ASP A 237 -9.01 26.66 -17.91
N GLU A 238 -8.33 27.72 -18.35
CA GLU A 238 -6.97 27.66 -18.88
C GLU A 238 -5.95 27.51 -17.76
N ARG A 239 -6.11 28.23 -16.65
CA ARG A 239 -5.29 28.08 -15.45
C ARG A 239 -5.39 26.67 -14.88
N LEU A 240 -6.59 26.08 -14.86
CA LEU A 240 -6.83 24.68 -14.48
C LEU A 240 -6.07 23.71 -15.41
N ALA A 241 -6.07 23.95 -16.72
CA ALA A 241 -5.34 23.12 -17.69
C ALA A 241 -3.82 23.21 -17.49
N VAL A 242 -3.29 24.42 -17.29
CA VAL A 242 -1.86 24.65 -17.02
C VAL A 242 -1.47 23.99 -15.70
N ALA A 243 -2.21 24.24 -14.63
CA ALA A 243 -1.95 23.67 -13.30
C ALA A 243 -2.00 22.14 -13.31
N ASN A 244 -2.98 21.54 -14.01
CA ASN A 244 -3.11 20.09 -14.16
C ASN A 244 -1.84 19.46 -14.76
N MET A 245 -1.31 20.02 -15.84
CA MET A 245 -0.16 19.46 -16.56
C MET A 245 1.20 19.84 -15.97
N THR A 246 1.26 20.61 -14.88
CA THR A 246 2.50 20.73 -14.11
C THR A 246 2.97 19.37 -13.57
N THR A 247 2.05 18.42 -13.38
CA THR A 247 2.34 17.01 -13.09
C THR A 247 3.23 16.39 -14.16
N GLU A 248 2.91 16.58 -15.44
CA GLU A 248 3.72 16.05 -16.55
C GLU A 248 5.06 16.78 -16.73
N TRP A 249 5.13 18.04 -16.31
CA TRP A 249 6.38 18.79 -16.26
C TRP A 249 7.32 18.29 -15.14
N GLY A 250 6.77 17.62 -14.13
CA GLY A 250 7.52 17.01 -13.03
C GLY A 250 7.35 17.69 -11.68
N ALA A 251 6.46 18.69 -11.56
CA ALA A 251 6.21 19.41 -10.32
C ALA A 251 5.16 18.70 -9.42
N LEU A 252 5.30 18.88 -8.11
CA LEU A 252 4.38 18.33 -7.09
C LEU A 252 3.19 19.24 -6.81
N ALA A 253 3.30 20.53 -7.16
CA ALA A 253 2.22 21.50 -7.09
C ALA A 253 2.47 22.60 -8.13
N GLY A 254 1.41 23.22 -8.65
CA GLY A 254 1.50 24.35 -9.57
C GLY A 254 0.35 25.32 -9.37
N VAL A 255 0.61 26.46 -8.75
CA VAL A 255 -0.43 27.32 -8.17
C VAL A 255 -0.47 28.69 -8.82
N PHE A 256 -1.66 29.09 -9.27
CA PHE A 256 -1.98 30.44 -9.74
C PHE A 256 -2.41 31.34 -8.58
N PRO A 257 -2.22 32.67 -8.69
CA PRO A 257 -2.67 33.60 -7.67
C PRO A 257 -4.20 33.62 -7.57
N VAL A 258 -4.70 33.89 -6.36
CA VAL A 258 -6.13 34.15 -6.10
C VAL A 258 -6.44 35.60 -6.47
N ASP A 259 -7.07 35.84 -7.59
CA ASP A 259 -7.38 37.18 -8.11
C ASP A 259 -8.89 37.38 -8.35
N GLU A 260 -9.28 38.59 -8.74
CA GLU A 260 -10.70 38.92 -8.88
C GLU A 260 -11.41 38.15 -10.01
N PRO A 261 -10.80 37.89 -11.18
CA PRO A 261 -11.37 36.99 -12.18
C PRO A 261 -11.73 35.60 -11.63
N LEU A 262 -10.92 35.05 -10.70
CA LEU A 262 -11.24 33.79 -10.04
C LEU A 262 -12.44 33.91 -9.10
N LEU A 263 -12.50 34.98 -8.30
CA LEU A 263 -13.63 35.21 -7.39
C LEU A 263 -14.94 35.44 -8.15
N ASP A 264 -14.89 36.17 -9.27
CA ASP A 264 -16.04 36.36 -10.17
C ASP A 264 -16.45 35.06 -10.85
N TRP A 265 -15.50 34.20 -11.23
CA TRP A 265 -15.80 32.87 -11.76
C TRP A 265 -16.58 32.01 -10.77
N TYR A 266 -16.18 31.99 -9.50
CA TYR A 266 -16.94 31.30 -8.45
C TYR A 266 -18.26 32.00 -8.12
N LYS A 267 -18.32 33.34 -8.12
CA LYS A 267 -19.58 34.06 -7.93
C LYS A 267 -20.60 33.67 -9.00
N ASN A 268 -20.19 33.62 -10.27
CA ASN A 268 -21.04 33.16 -11.36
C ASN A 268 -21.53 31.72 -11.15
N ALA A 269 -20.70 30.84 -10.57
CA ALA A 269 -21.12 29.49 -10.21
C ALA A 269 -22.17 29.49 -9.08
N VAL A 270 -22.00 30.31 -8.04
CA VAL A 270 -22.98 30.52 -6.96
C VAL A 270 -24.30 31.04 -7.51
N ASP A 271 -24.26 32.09 -8.34
CA ASP A 271 -25.45 32.71 -8.92
C ASP A 271 -26.20 31.72 -9.83
N LYS A 272 -25.48 30.91 -10.63
CA LYS A 272 -26.07 29.83 -11.43
C LYS A 272 -26.80 28.79 -10.57
N MET A 273 -26.26 28.41 -9.41
CA MET A 273 -26.90 27.46 -8.51
C MET A 273 -28.18 28.04 -7.89
N ALA A 274 -28.17 29.32 -7.52
CA ALA A 274 -29.34 30.03 -7.03
C ALA A 274 -30.45 30.12 -8.10
N LEU A 275 -30.11 30.36 -9.38
CA LEU A 275 -31.09 30.45 -10.46
C LEU A 275 -31.78 29.12 -10.79
N ARG A 276 -31.06 27.98 -10.68
CA ARG A 276 -31.64 26.63 -10.91
C ARG A 276 -32.73 26.25 -9.91
N THR A 277 -32.87 27.00 -8.82
CA THR A 277 -33.83 26.76 -7.76
C THR A 277 -35.07 27.64 -7.84
N PHE A 278 -35.08 28.66 -8.70
CA PHE A 278 -36.25 29.53 -8.97
C PHE A 278 -37.09 29.10 -10.19
N SER A 279 -36.69 28.06 -10.94
CA SER A 279 -37.45 27.58 -12.11
C SER A 279 -38.70 26.74 -11.78
N GLY A 280 -39.07 26.63 -10.50
CA GLY A 280 -40.39 26.16 -10.07
C GLY A 280 -41.28 27.35 -9.72
N ALA A 281 -42.19 27.74 -10.61
CA ALA A 281 -43.12 28.85 -10.39
C ALA A 281 -44.14 28.53 -9.28
N SER A 282 -43.78 28.77 -8.02
CA SER A 282 -44.72 28.96 -6.90
C SER A 282 -44.04 29.82 -5.83
N SER A 283 -44.58 31.00 -5.56
CA SER A 283 -44.10 31.97 -4.56
C SER A 283 -44.21 31.51 -3.09
N SER A 284 -44.50 30.23 -2.87
CA SER A 284 -44.69 29.61 -1.55
C SER A 284 -43.55 28.68 -1.13
N LEU A 285 -42.54 28.43 -1.98
CA LEU A 285 -41.41 27.58 -1.62
C LEU A 285 -40.32 28.42 -0.94
N PRO A 286 -39.81 28.02 0.25
CA PRO A 286 -38.67 28.69 0.87
C PRO A 286 -37.47 28.61 -0.07
N PRO A 287 -36.58 29.62 -0.04
CA PRO A 287 -35.35 29.55 -0.82
C PRO A 287 -34.58 28.29 -0.43
N PRO A 288 -33.90 27.64 -1.40
CA PRO A 288 -33.12 26.44 -1.13
C PRO A 288 -32.05 26.71 -0.06
N PRO A 289 -31.63 25.69 0.68
CA PRO A 289 -30.49 25.83 1.58
C PRO A 289 -29.25 26.24 0.79
N GLU A 290 -28.54 27.25 1.29
CA GLU A 290 -27.27 27.73 0.76
C GLU A 290 -26.27 26.57 0.68
N HIS A 291 -25.48 26.50 -0.39
CA HIS A 291 -24.50 25.44 -0.56
C HIS A 291 -23.42 25.52 0.54
N SER A 292 -23.16 24.41 1.23
CA SER A 292 -22.32 24.38 2.44
C SER A 292 -20.88 24.87 2.24
N ARG A 293 -20.30 24.60 1.06
CA ARG A 293 -18.90 24.97 0.72
C ARG A 293 -18.73 26.13 -0.26
N LEU A 294 -19.65 26.30 -1.21
CA LEU A 294 -19.53 27.29 -2.29
C LEU A 294 -20.65 28.32 -2.14
N ASN A 295 -20.35 29.41 -1.43
CA ASN A 295 -21.32 30.43 -1.05
C ASN A 295 -20.70 31.82 -0.94
N GLU A 296 -21.56 32.86 -0.91
CA GLU A 296 -21.13 34.26 -0.87
C GLU A 296 -20.34 34.60 0.40
N THR A 297 -20.71 34.00 1.54
CA THR A 297 -19.98 34.19 2.81
C THR A 297 -18.52 33.79 2.67
N ARG A 298 -18.24 32.61 2.11
CA ARG A 298 -16.88 32.12 1.91
C ARG A 298 -16.11 32.95 0.87
N LEU A 299 -16.77 33.40 -0.21
CA LEU A 299 -16.14 34.27 -1.21
C LEU A 299 -15.76 35.64 -0.63
N ASN A 300 -16.66 36.26 0.14
CA ASN A 300 -16.39 37.54 0.81
C ASN A 300 -15.27 37.41 1.84
N PHE A 301 -15.15 36.27 2.52
CA PHE A 301 -14.04 35.98 3.41
C PHE A 301 -12.70 35.96 2.66
N ILE A 302 -12.63 35.28 1.51
CA ILE A 302 -11.40 35.24 0.68
C ILE A 302 -11.04 36.65 0.19
N ARG A 303 -12.02 37.42 -0.31
CA ARG A 303 -11.82 38.79 -0.77
C ARG A 303 -11.26 39.70 0.34
N SER A 304 -11.74 39.52 1.57
CA SER A 304 -11.32 40.33 2.72
C SER A 304 -10.00 39.87 3.36
N ASN A 305 -9.53 38.66 3.03
CA ASN A 305 -8.32 38.05 3.60
C ASN A 305 -7.42 37.50 2.48
N PRO A 306 -6.87 38.36 1.60
CA PRO A 306 -6.00 37.92 0.52
C PRO A 306 -4.69 37.35 1.09
N ILE A 307 -4.27 36.19 0.57
CA ILE A 307 -2.92 35.66 0.82
C ILE A 307 -2.08 35.90 -0.43
N ARG A 308 -0.90 36.49 -0.23
CA ARG A 308 0.10 36.79 -1.26
C ARG A 308 1.46 36.31 -0.78
N PRO A 309 2.39 35.97 -1.69
CA PRO A 309 3.79 35.77 -1.30
C PRO A 309 4.33 37.06 -0.67
N ASP A 310 5.22 36.93 0.32
CA ASP A 310 5.88 38.10 0.93
C ASP A 310 6.84 38.78 -0.03
N GLN A 311 7.06 40.08 0.19
CA GLN A 311 8.15 40.78 -0.48
C GLN A 311 9.49 40.18 -0.05
N GLY A 312 10.30 39.75 -1.03
CA GLY A 312 11.56 39.08 -0.77
C GLY A 312 11.45 37.57 -0.51
N ALA A 313 10.29 36.95 -0.76
CA ALA A 313 10.17 35.50 -0.74
C ALA A 313 11.18 34.85 -1.71
N GLU A 314 11.84 33.80 -1.25
CA GLU A 314 12.93 33.14 -1.98
C GLU A 314 12.39 32.04 -2.91
N TYR A 315 12.97 31.98 -4.12
CA TYR A 315 12.68 30.95 -5.11
C TYR A 315 13.98 30.32 -5.57
N SER A 316 14.00 29.00 -5.66
CA SER A 316 15.17 28.22 -6.11
C SER A 316 15.53 28.47 -7.56
N SER A 317 14.54 28.87 -8.38
CA SER A 317 14.73 29.24 -9.77
C SER A 317 13.64 30.18 -10.23
N HIS A 318 13.96 31.01 -11.22
CA HIS A 318 13.05 31.92 -11.88
C HIS A 318 13.04 31.60 -13.38
N LEU A 319 11.90 31.10 -13.85
CA LEU A 319 11.63 30.77 -15.25
C LEU A 319 10.70 31.83 -15.82
N THR A 320 10.97 32.31 -17.03
CA THR A 320 10.12 33.28 -17.72
C THR A 320 9.71 32.76 -19.09
N LEU A 321 8.44 32.96 -19.46
CA LEU A 321 7.92 32.71 -20.81
C LEU A 321 7.17 33.95 -21.32
N ASN A 322 7.56 34.45 -22.50
CA ASN A 322 6.84 35.54 -23.16
C ASN A 322 5.68 34.99 -24.01
N LEU A 323 4.46 35.15 -23.50
CA LEU A 323 3.22 34.67 -24.12
C LEU A 323 2.97 35.28 -25.50
N SER A 324 3.45 36.50 -25.76
CA SER A 324 3.28 37.17 -27.06
C SER A 324 4.16 36.61 -28.17
N THR A 325 5.07 35.68 -27.83
CA THR A 325 5.90 34.96 -28.79
C THR A 325 5.45 33.51 -28.99
N LEU A 326 4.43 33.08 -28.23
CA LEU A 326 3.88 31.73 -28.28
C LEU A 326 2.86 31.60 -29.42
N VAL A 327 2.87 30.45 -30.07
CA VAL A 327 1.87 30.01 -31.06
C VAL A 327 1.16 28.76 -30.54
N PRO A 328 0.15 28.19 -31.22
CA PRO A 328 -0.38 26.90 -30.81
C PRO A 328 0.70 25.82 -30.87
N TYR A 329 0.72 24.94 -29.89
CA TYR A 329 1.77 23.93 -29.69
C TYR A 329 1.17 22.53 -29.59
N VAL A 330 1.87 21.57 -30.19
CA VAL A 330 1.49 20.15 -30.16
C VAL A 330 2.62 19.37 -29.52
N SER A 331 2.28 18.53 -28.54
CA SER A 331 3.23 17.61 -27.95
C SER A 331 3.16 16.24 -28.63
N GLY A 332 4.31 15.65 -28.96
CA GLY A 332 4.42 14.28 -29.44
C GLY A 332 5.29 14.11 -30.69
N PRO A 333 5.43 12.86 -31.16
CA PRO A 333 4.71 11.69 -30.65
C PRO A 333 5.27 11.17 -29.33
N ASN A 334 4.39 10.59 -28.52
CA ASN A 334 4.72 9.67 -27.41
C ASN A 334 5.58 10.19 -26.25
N SER A 335 5.77 11.51 -26.13
CA SER A 335 6.43 12.16 -25.00
C SER A 335 5.90 13.58 -24.84
N VAL A 336 5.58 13.97 -23.61
CA VAL A 336 5.13 15.33 -23.28
C VAL A 336 6.23 16.37 -23.49
N LYS A 337 7.50 15.96 -23.34
CA LYS A 337 8.69 16.81 -23.51
C LYS A 337 9.06 17.06 -24.97
N VAL A 338 8.48 16.29 -25.91
CA VAL A 338 8.59 16.60 -27.35
C VAL A 338 7.46 17.56 -27.66
N ALA A 339 7.78 18.83 -27.93
CA ALA A 339 6.80 19.88 -28.19
C ALA A 339 7.22 20.66 -29.44
N THR A 340 6.29 20.79 -30.39
CA THR A 340 6.52 21.41 -31.69
C THR A 340 5.45 22.47 -31.94
N ALA A 341 5.86 23.64 -32.42
CA ALA A 341 4.95 24.68 -32.89
C ALA A 341 4.03 24.13 -34.00
N LEU A 342 2.72 24.33 -33.88
CA LEU A 342 1.72 23.85 -34.84
C LEU A 342 2.00 24.30 -36.28
N PRO A 343 2.42 25.56 -36.56
CA PRO A 343 2.75 25.98 -37.94
C PRO A 343 3.84 25.15 -38.61
N LYS A 344 4.78 24.60 -37.83
CA LYS A 344 5.80 23.69 -38.33
C LYS A 344 5.23 22.28 -38.51
N LEU A 345 4.59 21.74 -37.47
CA LEU A 345 4.11 20.36 -37.48
C LEU A 345 3.03 20.11 -38.55
N ALA A 346 2.18 21.10 -38.83
CA ALA A 346 1.13 20.99 -39.84
C ALA A 346 1.69 20.76 -41.26
N GLN A 347 2.93 21.17 -41.54
CA GLN A 347 3.59 20.97 -42.84
C GLN A 347 3.92 19.49 -43.09
N GLU A 348 4.05 18.69 -42.03
CA GLU A 348 4.35 17.26 -42.12
C GLU A 348 3.15 16.41 -42.59
N ASN A 349 1.93 16.99 -42.62
CA ASN A 349 0.71 16.33 -43.09
C ASN A 349 0.46 14.97 -42.41
N ILE A 350 0.73 14.90 -41.10
CA ILE A 350 0.56 13.69 -40.29
C ILE A 350 -0.91 13.30 -40.25
N LYS A 351 -1.25 12.17 -40.88
CA LYS A 351 -2.61 11.60 -40.85
C LYS A 351 -2.96 11.10 -39.46
N ILE A 352 -4.20 11.30 -39.06
CA ILE A 352 -4.74 10.80 -37.80
C ILE A 352 -5.83 9.75 -38.04
N ASN A 353 -5.99 8.85 -37.10
CA ASN A 353 -7.07 7.85 -37.06
C ASN A 353 -8.10 8.22 -35.99
N LYS A 354 -7.64 8.76 -34.86
CA LYS A 354 -8.52 9.06 -33.72
C LYS A 354 -8.23 10.44 -33.12
N ALA A 355 -9.30 11.12 -32.71
CA ALA A 355 -9.24 12.39 -32.00
C ALA A 355 -9.97 12.27 -30.66
N TYR A 356 -9.50 12.98 -29.62
CA TYR A 356 -10.09 12.87 -28.27
C TYR A 356 -10.21 14.22 -27.56
N LEU A 357 -11.43 14.60 -27.19
CA LEU A 357 -11.73 15.74 -26.31
C LEU A 357 -12.36 15.22 -25.01
N VAL A 358 -11.49 14.79 -24.09
CA VAL A 358 -11.85 14.15 -22.82
C VAL A 358 -10.79 14.52 -21.77
N SER A 359 -10.97 14.06 -20.52
CA SER A 359 -10.07 14.18 -19.35
C SER A 359 -10.27 15.41 -18.46
N CYS A 360 -9.60 15.42 -17.30
CA CYS A 360 -9.57 16.53 -16.36
C CYS A 360 -8.80 17.75 -16.88
N THR A 361 -7.90 17.56 -17.85
CA THR A 361 -7.07 18.63 -18.39
C THR A 361 -7.88 19.60 -19.24
N ASN A 362 -8.67 19.08 -20.18
CA ASN A 362 -9.54 19.83 -21.07
C ASN A 362 -10.77 18.99 -21.40
N ALA A 363 -11.96 19.55 -21.15
CA ALA A 363 -13.31 18.99 -21.39
C ALA A 363 -14.37 19.82 -20.66
N ARG A 364 -14.02 21.05 -20.24
CA ARG A 364 -14.93 22.00 -19.59
C ARG A 364 -15.81 22.66 -20.65
N ALA A 365 -16.81 23.42 -20.23
CA ALA A 365 -17.77 24.02 -21.16
C ALA A 365 -17.09 24.93 -22.20
N SER A 366 -16.05 25.67 -21.80
CA SER A 366 -15.24 26.49 -22.70
C SER A 366 -14.47 25.66 -23.74
N ASP A 367 -13.88 24.52 -23.33
CA ASP A 367 -13.16 23.60 -24.22
C ASP A 367 -14.11 22.97 -25.26
N LEU A 368 -15.28 22.50 -24.81
CA LEU A 368 -16.31 21.93 -25.68
C LEU A 368 -16.83 22.96 -26.67
N LYS A 369 -17.04 24.21 -26.22
CA LYS A 369 -17.42 25.33 -27.08
C LYS A 369 -16.36 25.62 -28.14
N ALA A 370 -15.08 25.66 -27.76
CA ALA A 370 -13.98 25.90 -28.70
C ALA A 370 -13.95 24.82 -29.80
N ALA A 371 -14.11 23.54 -29.44
CA ALA A 371 -14.21 22.46 -30.42
C ALA A 371 -15.50 22.55 -31.26
N ALA A 372 -16.64 22.85 -30.64
CA ALA A 372 -17.93 22.99 -31.32
C ALA A 372 -17.90 24.09 -32.39
N GLN A 373 -17.25 25.22 -32.10
CA GLN A 373 -17.07 26.31 -33.06
C GLN A 373 -16.27 25.91 -34.30
N VAL A 374 -15.29 25.01 -34.14
CA VAL A 374 -14.48 24.50 -35.25
C VAL A 374 -15.26 23.51 -36.10
N VAL A 375 -16.00 22.58 -35.47
CA VAL A 375 -16.70 21.52 -36.23
C VAL A 375 -18.05 21.96 -36.81
N LYS A 376 -18.59 23.11 -36.38
CA LYS A 376 -19.89 23.59 -36.84
C LYS A 376 -19.92 23.74 -38.37
N GLY A 377 -20.92 23.11 -39.00
CA GLY A 377 -21.06 23.10 -40.46
C GLY A 377 -20.18 22.08 -41.19
N HIS A 378 -19.34 21.32 -40.48
CA HIS A 378 -18.43 20.32 -41.05
C HIS A 378 -18.83 18.89 -40.63
N LYS A 379 -18.17 17.90 -41.21
CA LYS A 379 -18.23 16.49 -40.82
C LYS A 379 -16.82 16.00 -40.46
N ILE A 380 -16.73 15.05 -39.53
CA ILE A 380 -15.47 14.36 -39.23
C ILE A 380 -14.95 13.68 -40.50
N ALA A 381 -13.64 13.75 -40.72
CA ALA A 381 -13.01 13.23 -41.93
C ALA A 381 -13.24 11.71 -42.10
N PRO A 382 -13.38 11.20 -43.33
CA PRO A 382 -13.49 9.77 -43.56
C PRO A 382 -12.30 9.00 -42.98
N GLY A 383 -12.57 7.93 -42.23
CA GLY A 383 -11.55 7.12 -41.57
C GLY A 383 -11.06 7.67 -40.22
N VAL A 384 -11.62 8.78 -39.73
CA VAL A 384 -11.31 9.35 -38.42
C VAL A 384 -12.45 9.15 -37.44
N GLU A 385 -12.13 8.73 -36.22
CA GLU A 385 -13.08 8.70 -35.10
C GLU A 385 -12.78 9.81 -34.10
N PHE A 386 -13.73 10.72 -33.88
CA PHE A 386 -13.60 11.77 -32.86
C PHE A 386 -14.44 11.43 -31.64
N TYR A 387 -13.81 11.14 -30.50
CA TYR A 387 -14.48 10.89 -29.23
C TYR A 387 -14.46 12.12 -28.33
N PHE A 388 -15.57 12.38 -27.64
CA PHE A 388 -15.64 13.50 -26.69
C PHE A 388 -16.45 13.15 -25.44
N ALA A 389 -16.10 13.77 -24.32
CA ALA A 389 -16.81 13.65 -23.05
C ALA A 389 -16.78 15.00 -22.35
N ALA A 390 -17.82 15.32 -21.58
CA ALA A 390 -17.75 16.43 -20.64
C ALA A 390 -16.93 16.04 -19.40
N ALA A 391 -16.21 17.00 -18.82
CA ALA A 391 -15.48 16.79 -17.56
C ALA A 391 -16.41 16.40 -16.39
N SER A 392 -17.69 16.77 -16.47
CA SER A 392 -18.72 16.42 -15.50
C SER A 392 -20.12 16.46 -16.10
N SER A 393 -21.11 15.87 -15.41
CA SER A 393 -22.52 15.97 -15.82
C SER A 393 -23.05 17.40 -15.77
N LYS A 394 -22.53 18.26 -14.87
CA LYS A 394 -22.85 19.70 -14.85
C LYS A 394 -22.33 20.40 -16.09
N VAL A 395 -21.10 20.09 -16.51
CA VAL A 395 -20.50 20.61 -17.74
C VAL A 395 -21.26 20.14 -18.98
N GLN A 396 -21.64 18.86 -19.02
CA GLN A 396 -22.44 18.32 -20.12
C GLN A 396 -23.75 19.11 -20.28
N ALA A 397 -24.49 19.30 -19.19
CA ALA A 397 -25.74 20.05 -19.22
C ALA A 397 -25.55 21.51 -19.69
N ASP A 398 -24.45 22.17 -19.28
CA ASP A 398 -24.13 23.52 -19.73
C ASP A 398 -23.81 23.54 -21.24
N ALA A 399 -23.07 22.55 -21.77
CA ALA A 399 -22.74 22.43 -23.19
C ALA A 399 -23.96 22.04 -24.06
N GLU A 400 -24.86 21.20 -23.55
CA GLU A 400 -26.14 20.88 -24.18
C GLU A 400 -27.02 22.12 -24.28
N LYS A 401 -27.15 22.89 -23.19
CA LYS A 401 -27.92 24.14 -23.15
C LYS A 401 -27.37 25.19 -24.12
N ALA A 402 -26.05 25.27 -24.27
CA ALA A 402 -25.39 26.18 -25.20
C ALA A 402 -25.50 25.75 -26.68
N GLY A 403 -25.90 24.50 -26.94
CA GLY A 403 -25.93 23.90 -28.28
C GLY A 403 -24.58 23.37 -28.77
N ASP A 404 -23.52 23.52 -27.98
CA ASP A 404 -22.16 23.07 -28.30
C ASP A 404 -22.09 21.54 -28.40
N TRP A 405 -22.77 20.84 -27.49
CA TRP A 405 -22.89 19.37 -27.52
C TRP A 405 -23.55 18.89 -28.82
N GLY A 406 -24.63 19.55 -29.23
CA GLY A 406 -25.36 19.24 -30.46
C GLY A 406 -24.53 19.47 -31.72
N ALA A 407 -23.68 20.50 -31.74
CA ALA A 407 -22.76 20.77 -32.86
C ALA A 407 -21.73 19.64 -33.03
N LEU A 408 -21.14 19.15 -31.93
CA LEU A 408 -20.20 18.02 -31.94
C LEU A 408 -20.86 16.74 -32.46
N LEU A 409 -22.06 16.41 -31.96
CA LEU A 409 -22.84 15.27 -32.47
C LEU A 409 -23.17 15.42 -33.95
N SER A 410 -23.60 16.61 -34.37
CA SER A 410 -23.96 16.89 -35.76
C SER A 410 -22.78 16.74 -36.72
N ALA A 411 -21.55 17.00 -36.26
CA ALA A 411 -20.34 16.76 -37.05
C ALA A 411 -19.99 15.27 -37.19
N GLY A 412 -20.52 14.40 -36.32
CA GLY A 412 -20.22 12.97 -36.27
C GLY A 412 -19.27 12.57 -35.13
N ALA A 413 -19.02 13.46 -34.16
CA ALA A 413 -18.27 13.10 -32.96
C ALA A 413 -19.08 12.13 -32.08
N LYS A 414 -18.37 11.24 -31.39
CA LYS A 414 -18.92 10.14 -30.59
C LYS A 414 -18.85 10.47 -29.10
N PRO A 415 -20.00 10.64 -28.42
CA PRO A 415 -20.00 10.99 -27.00
C PRO A 415 -19.59 9.80 -26.15
N LEU A 416 -18.85 10.06 -25.07
CA LEU A 416 -18.49 9.14 -24.00
C LEU A 416 -19.07 9.65 -22.67
N PRO A 417 -19.30 8.77 -21.68
CA PRO A 417 -19.76 9.21 -20.36
C PRO A 417 -18.71 10.08 -19.68
N ALA A 418 -19.15 10.99 -18.81
CA ALA A 418 -18.27 11.83 -18.01
C ALA A 418 -17.35 10.95 -17.12
N GLY A 419 -16.05 10.98 -17.41
CA GLY A 419 -15.03 10.13 -16.82
C GLY A 419 -13.72 10.20 -17.61
N CYS A 420 -12.68 9.50 -17.15
CA CYS A 420 -11.34 9.54 -17.74
C CYS A 420 -11.28 8.83 -19.10
N GLY A 421 -11.80 7.60 -19.19
CA GLY A 421 -11.86 6.82 -20.43
C GLY A 421 -10.50 6.67 -21.14
N PRO A 422 -10.41 6.95 -22.46
CA PRO A 422 -9.17 6.77 -23.23
C PRO A 422 -7.96 7.52 -22.70
N CYS A 423 -8.13 8.58 -21.90
CA CYS A 423 -7.05 9.32 -21.26
C CYS A 423 -6.12 8.43 -20.41
N ILE A 424 -6.68 7.36 -19.84
CA ILE A 424 -5.94 6.40 -19.02
C ILE A 424 -5.81 5.02 -19.68
N GLY A 425 -6.16 4.91 -20.97
CA GLY A 425 -6.10 3.65 -21.70
C GLY A 425 -7.25 2.68 -21.38
N LEU A 426 -8.40 3.18 -20.93
CA LEU A 426 -9.60 2.37 -20.67
C LEU A 426 -10.80 2.79 -21.53
N GLY A 427 -11.75 1.89 -21.69
CA GLY A 427 -13.02 2.16 -22.37
C GLY A 427 -12.95 2.12 -23.89
N THR A 428 -13.94 2.75 -24.52
CA THR A 428 -14.16 2.70 -25.98
C THR A 428 -13.20 3.61 -26.72
N GLY A 429 -12.72 3.17 -27.88
CA GLY A 429 -11.95 4.02 -28.81
C GLY A 429 -10.45 4.07 -28.53
N LEU A 430 -9.86 3.05 -27.90
CA LEU A 430 -8.41 2.97 -27.71
C LEU A 430 -7.65 2.92 -29.05
N LEU A 431 -6.42 3.42 -29.07
CA LEU A 431 -5.54 3.34 -30.23
C LEU A 431 -5.09 1.91 -30.51
N GLU A 432 -5.11 1.52 -31.77
CA GLU A 432 -4.67 0.22 -32.28
C GLU A 432 -3.23 0.28 -32.82
N PRO A 433 -2.56 -0.87 -33.03
CA PRO A 433 -1.22 -0.88 -33.62
C PRO A 433 -1.13 -0.10 -34.94
N GLY A 434 -0.16 0.82 -35.04
CA GLY A 434 0.07 1.65 -36.23
C GLY A 434 -0.84 2.87 -36.37
N GLU A 435 -1.83 3.05 -35.48
CA GLU A 435 -2.70 4.23 -35.51
C GLU A 435 -2.02 5.49 -34.93
N VAL A 436 -2.49 6.64 -35.40
CA VAL A 436 -2.12 7.96 -34.87
C VAL A 436 -3.32 8.60 -34.18
N GLY A 437 -3.15 9.00 -32.92
CA GLY A 437 -4.14 9.72 -32.14
C GLY A 437 -3.72 11.15 -31.81
N ILE A 438 -4.65 12.09 -31.82
CA ILE A 438 -4.46 13.44 -31.27
C ILE A 438 -5.49 13.74 -30.18
N SER A 439 -5.07 14.25 -29.02
CA SER A 439 -5.95 14.42 -27.87
C SER A 439 -5.76 15.73 -27.13
N ALA A 440 -6.80 16.18 -26.44
CA ALA A 440 -6.73 17.29 -25.49
C ALA A 440 -6.32 16.83 -24.07
N THR A 441 -5.93 15.56 -23.92
CA THR A 441 -5.52 14.96 -22.65
C THR A 441 -4.10 15.36 -22.25
N ASN A 442 -3.62 14.93 -21.10
CA ASN A 442 -2.31 15.32 -20.55
C ASN A 442 -1.13 14.36 -20.85
N ARG A 443 -1.38 13.08 -21.11
CA ARG A 443 -0.31 12.07 -21.31
C ARG A 443 -0.40 11.39 -22.66
N ASN A 444 0.74 11.28 -23.33
CA ASN A 444 0.88 10.59 -24.61
C ASN A 444 1.91 9.44 -24.60
N TYR A 445 2.48 9.03 -23.46
CA TYR A 445 3.50 7.95 -23.41
C TYR A 445 3.11 6.70 -24.21
N LYS A 446 4.11 5.97 -24.74
CA LYS A 446 3.87 4.71 -25.46
C LYS A 446 2.96 3.78 -24.65
N GLY A 447 1.87 3.33 -25.27
CA GLY A 447 0.88 2.44 -24.64
C GLY A 447 -0.13 3.13 -23.73
N ARG A 448 -0.06 4.46 -23.55
CA ARG A 448 -0.95 5.20 -22.63
C ARG A 448 -2.40 5.17 -23.05
N MET A 449 -2.68 5.28 -24.35
CA MET A 449 -4.04 5.42 -24.91
C MET A 449 -4.47 4.16 -25.69
N GLY A 450 -3.80 3.03 -25.49
CA GLY A 450 -4.02 1.80 -26.25
C GLY A 450 -2.71 1.09 -26.57
N SER A 451 -2.52 0.72 -27.84
CA SER A 451 -1.35 -0.02 -28.30
C SER A 451 -0.03 0.72 -28.07
N PRO A 452 1.04 0.05 -27.56
CA PRO A 452 2.39 0.61 -27.52
C PRO A 452 3.00 0.91 -28.90
N GLN A 453 2.40 0.39 -29.98
CA GLN A 453 2.81 0.61 -31.38
C GLN A 453 2.07 1.79 -32.02
N ALA A 454 1.18 2.47 -31.29
CA ALA A 454 0.51 3.68 -31.76
C ALA A 454 1.36 4.94 -31.51
N GLN A 455 1.02 6.03 -32.21
CA GLN A 455 1.56 7.36 -31.95
C GLN A 455 0.48 8.26 -31.35
N ALA A 456 0.75 8.88 -30.20
CA ALA A 456 -0.16 9.81 -29.56
C ALA A 456 0.42 11.23 -29.50
N TYR A 457 -0.41 12.21 -29.83
CA TYR A 457 -0.13 13.65 -29.81
C TYR A 457 -1.10 14.38 -28.87
N LEU A 458 -0.65 15.45 -28.23
CA LEU A 458 -1.46 16.29 -27.36
C LEU A 458 -1.57 17.70 -27.95
N ALA A 459 -2.77 18.28 -27.99
CA ALA A 459 -3.00 19.62 -28.49
C ALA A 459 -4.19 20.29 -27.80
N SER A 460 -4.44 21.57 -28.09
CA SER A 460 -5.62 22.29 -27.60
C SER A 460 -6.93 21.77 -28.20
N PRO A 461 -8.08 21.94 -27.54
CA PRO A 461 -9.38 21.44 -28.03
C PRO A 461 -9.71 21.85 -29.47
N ALA A 462 -9.39 23.10 -29.85
CA ALA A 462 -9.63 23.61 -31.19
C ALA A 462 -8.74 22.93 -32.24
N VAL A 463 -7.47 22.67 -31.92
CA VAL A 463 -6.52 21.96 -32.80
C VAL A 463 -6.92 20.49 -32.96
N VAL A 464 -7.36 19.83 -31.88
CA VAL A 464 -7.89 18.46 -31.93
C VAL A 464 -9.12 18.39 -32.84
N ALA A 465 -10.06 19.32 -32.68
CA ALA A 465 -11.28 19.39 -33.49
C ALA A 465 -10.98 19.68 -34.96
N ALA A 466 -10.07 20.61 -35.26
CA ALA A 466 -9.63 20.92 -36.62
C ALA A 466 -8.98 19.70 -37.28
N SER A 467 -8.11 19.02 -36.53
CA SER A 467 -7.46 17.81 -37.00
C SER A 467 -8.47 16.68 -37.28
N ALA A 468 -9.53 16.57 -36.47
CA ALA A 468 -10.59 15.59 -36.66
C ALA A 468 -11.41 15.82 -37.95
N ILE A 469 -11.72 17.08 -38.29
CA ILE A 469 -12.48 17.39 -39.52
C ILE A 469 -11.61 17.35 -40.78
N ARG A 470 -10.28 17.52 -40.67
CA ARG A 470 -9.35 17.46 -41.80
C ARG A 470 -8.72 16.07 -42.02
N GLY A 471 -8.61 15.27 -40.96
CA GLY A 471 -7.94 13.96 -40.98
C GLY A 471 -6.42 14.01 -40.93
N VAL A 472 -5.84 15.19 -40.73
CA VAL A 472 -4.41 15.42 -40.52
C VAL A 472 -4.22 16.43 -39.39
N ILE A 473 -3.08 16.40 -38.70
CA ILE A 473 -2.76 17.38 -37.65
C ILE A 473 -2.72 18.79 -38.24
N CYS A 474 -3.62 19.67 -37.81
CA CYS A 474 -3.74 21.05 -38.31
C CYS A 474 -4.45 21.99 -37.32
N GLY A 475 -4.35 23.29 -37.58
CA GLY A 475 -5.10 24.33 -36.85
C GLY A 475 -6.50 24.59 -37.45
N PRO A 476 -7.39 25.26 -36.69
CA PRO A 476 -8.71 25.61 -37.18
C PRO A 476 -8.64 26.69 -38.28
N ASP A 477 -9.59 26.70 -39.21
CA ASP A 477 -9.63 27.70 -40.31
C ASP A 477 -9.74 29.16 -39.83
N SER A 478 -10.20 29.38 -38.59
CA SER A 478 -10.26 30.69 -37.94
C SER A 478 -8.90 31.21 -37.47
N LEU A 479 -7.87 30.36 -37.46
CA LEU A 479 -6.50 30.73 -37.09
C LEU A 479 -5.77 31.27 -38.32
N ASP A 480 -5.56 32.59 -38.35
CA ASP A 480 -4.69 33.20 -39.36
C ASP A 480 -3.21 32.94 -39.02
N MET A 481 -2.61 31.99 -39.74
CA MET A 481 -1.21 31.59 -39.55
C MET A 481 -0.22 32.72 -39.86
N ASN A 482 -0.60 33.71 -40.69
CA ASN A 482 0.26 34.86 -41.02
C ASN A 482 0.24 35.91 -39.91
N ALA A 483 -0.83 35.97 -39.11
CA ALA A 483 -0.95 36.86 -37.97
C ALA A 483 -0.25 36.34 -36.70
N LEU A 484 0.21 35.09 -36.71
CA LEU A 484 0.95 34.50 -35.59
C LEU A 484 2.39 35.03 -35.52
N PRO A 485 2.97 35.09 -34.30
CA PRO A 485 4.40 35.37 -34.12
C PRO A 485 5.26 34.43 -34.97
N GLN A 486 6.22 34.99 -35.70
CA GLN A 486 7.10 34.25 -36.61
C GLN A 486 8.33 33.64 -35.89
N ASN A 487 8.28 33.52 -34.56
CA ASN A 487 9.40 32.96 -33.80
C ASN A 487 9.39 31.43 -33.92
N GLU A 488 10.50 30.83 -34.34
CA GLU A 488 10.63 29.36 -34.36
C GLU A 488 10.55 28.75 -32.95
N THR A 489 10.99 29.51 -31.94
CA THR A 489 10.94 29.14 -30.52
C THR A 489 10.49 30.38 -29.72
N PRO A 490 9.52 30.26 -28.80
CA PRO A 490 9.10 31.34 -27.92
C PRO A 490 10.28 31.91 -27.14
N VAL A 491 10.20 33.17 -26.72
CA VAL A 491 11.22 33.80 -25.88
C VAL A 491 11.04 33.31 -24.45
N PHE A 492 12.06 32.65 -23.91
CA PHE A 492 12.09 32.14 -22.54
C PHE A 492 13.47 32.36 -21.90
N THR A 493 13.50 32.42 -20.58
CA THR A 493 14.75 32.49 -19.80
C THR A 493 14.65 31.60 -18.57
N SER A 494 15.79 31.03 -18.18
CA SER A 494 15.97 30.36 -16.89
C SER A 494 17.09 31.08 -16.14
N SER A 495 16.84 31.41 -14.88
CA SER A 495 17.87 31.90 -13.97
C SER A 495 17.73 31.19 -12.64
N ALA A 496 18.82 30.59 -12.17
CA ALA A 496 18.96 30.24 -10.76
C ALA A 496 19.63 31.44 -10.06
N PRO A 497 19.28 31.75 -8.81
CA PRO A 497 20.09 32.67 -8.01
C PRO A 497 21.55 32.20 -8.04
N ALA A 498 22.50 33.12 -8.22
CA ALA A 498 23.92 32.77 -8.06
C ALA A 498 24.09 32.16 -6.65
N PRO A 499 24.83 31.05 -6.48
CA PRO A 499 25.17 30.58 -5.15
C PRO A 499 25.78 31.76 -4.42
N ALA A 500 25.15 32.21 -3.33
CA ALA A 500 25.54 33.44 -2.69
C ALA A 500 27.02 33.34 -2.31
N SER A 501 27.88 34.08 -3.02
CA SER A 501 29.28 34.23 -2.72
C SER A 501 29.36 34.99 -1.39
N GLY A 502 29.42 34.23 -0.30
CA GLY A 502 29.24 34.75 1.05
C GLY A 502 27.82 34.61 1.59
N ALA A 503 27.15 33.48 1.37
CA ALA A 503 26.14 33.02 2.32
C ALA A 503 26.80 32.99 3.70
N SER A 504 26.65 34.08 4.45
CA SER A 504 26.73 34.09 5.89
C SER A 504 26.05 32.81 6.35
N THR A 505 26.71 32.09 7.25
CA THR A 505 26.18 31.04 8.11
C THR A 505 24.81 31.45 8.67
N ALA A 506 23.77 31.38 7.85
CA ALA A 506 22.40 31.36 8.29
C ALA A 506 22.29 29.98 8.92
N THR A 507 22.49 29.95 10.24
CA THR A 507 22.39 28.77 11.06
C THR A 507 21.08 28.09 10.68
N LEU A 508 21.14 26.99 9.92
CA LEU A 508 19.96 26.16 9.72
C LEU A 508 19.45 25.86 11.13
N SER A 509 18.19 26.19 11.41
CA SER A 509 17.60 25.94 12.72
C SER A 509 17.74 24.44 12.99
N ALA A 510 18.42 24.09 14.09
CA ALA A 510 18.51 22.71 14.52
C ALA A 510 17.11 22.12 14.64
N GLU A 511 16.92 20.88 14.18
CA GLU A 511 15.68 20.15 14.38
C GLU A 511 15.84 19.32 15.66
N PRO A 512 14.94 19.45 16.65
CA PRO A 512 15.01 18.66 17.87
C PRO A 512 14.99 17.17 17.56
N LEU A 513 15.85 16.41 18.23
CA LEU A 513 15.84 14.95 18.15
C LEU A 513 14.68 14.39 18.98
N VAL A 514 13.88 13.52 18.38
CA VAL A 514 12.84 12.74 19.05
C VAL A 514 13.50 11.57 19.78
N ASP A 515 13.12 11.34 21.04
CA ASP A 515 13.63 10.24 21.86
C ASP A 515 13.56 8.89 21.11
N GLY A 516 14.69 8.20 21.00
CA GLY A 516 14.82 6.93 20.28
C GLY A 516 15.41 7.04 18.87
N PHE A 517 15.45 8.24 18.27
CA PHE A 517 16.02 8.44 16.94
C PHE A 517 17.56 8.58 17.00
N PRO A 518 18.34 8.01 16.05
CA PRO A 518 19.80 8.11 16.07
C PRO A 518 20.28 9.55 15.91
N ARG A 519 21.19 9.98 16.80
CA ARG A 519 21.81 11.32 16.72
C ARG A 519 22.69 11.48 15.48
N SER A 520 23.28 10.40 14.99
CA SER A 520 24.07 10.41 13.77
C SER A 520 24.01 9.09 13.01
N PHE A 521 24.11 9.16 11.69
CA PHE A 521 24.40 8.00 10.84
C PHE A 521 25.84 8.08 10.34
N GLY A 522 26.52 6.95 10.17
CA GLY A 522 27.87 6.97 9.63
C GLY A 522 28.43 5.62 9.21
N GLY A 523 29.59 5.70 8.58
CA GLY A 523 30.35 4.56 8.07
C GLY A 523 30.85 4.79 6.64
N PRO A 524 31.32 3.75 5.92
CA PRO A 524 31.86 3.91 4.58
C PRO A 524 30.79 4.34 3.56
N ILE A 525 31.20 5.22 2.64
CA ILE A 525 30.39 5.62 1.49
C ILE A 525 30.37 4.51 0.44
N MET A 526 29.17 4.19 -0.06
CA MET A 526 28.94 3.43 -1.29
C MET A 526 28.39 4.38 -2.34
N PHE A 527 29.18 4.81 -3.32
CA PHE A 527 28.77 5.79 -4.31
C PHE A 527 28.32 5.13 -5.61
N ALA A 528 27.04 5.25 -5.97
CA ALA A 528 26.50 4.82 -7.26
C ALA A 528 26.42 6.03 -8.23
N PRO A 529 27.40 6.24 -9.13
CA PRO A 529 27.48 7.40 -10.03
C PRO A 529 26.45 7.34 -11.17
N GLN A 530 25.16 7.34 -10.84
CA GLN A 530 24.06 7.17 -11.76
C GLN A 530 22.93 8.17 -11.49
N ASP A 531 22.52 8.89 -12.53
CA ASP A 531 21.28 9.65 -12.54
C ASP A 531 20.11 8.76 -13.00
N ASN A 532 18.90 9.03 -12.52
CA ASN A 532 17.69 8.27 -12.83
C ASN A 532 17.80 6.77 -12.53
N LEU A 533 18.58 6.40 -11.51
CA LEU A 533 18.63 5.03 -11.03
C LEU A 533 17.24 4.66 -10.48
N ASN A 534 16.49 3.90 -11.27
CA ASN A 534 15.07 3.68 -11.05
C ASN A 534 14.82 2.51 -10.07
N THR A 535 13.56 2.32 -9.66
CA THR A 535 13.20 1.24 -8.74
C THR A 535 13.45 -0.16 -9.30
N ASP A 536 13.58 -0.35 -10.62
CA ASP A 536 14.00 -1.63 -11.22
C ASP A 536 15.49 -1.90 -11.03
N GLY A 537 16.30 -0.83 -11.07
CA GLY A 537 17.72 -0.88 -10.75
C GLY A 537 17.96 -1.25 -9.28
N ILE A 538 17.12 -0.73 -8.38
CA ILE A 538 17.23 -0.97 -6.92
C ILE A 538 16.63 -2.33 -6.53
N TYR A 539 15.47 -2.71 -7.06
CA TYR A 539 14.80 -3.98 -6.77
C TYR A 539 14.16 -4.53 -8.06
N PRO A 540 14.73 -5.61 -8.63
CA PRO A 540 14.30 -6.12 -9.93
C PRO A 540 12.81 -6.44 -10.02
N GLY A 541 12.14 -5.98 -11.08
CA GLY A 541 10.71 -6.20 -11.31
C GLY A 541 10.28 -7.68 -11.26
N LYS A 542 11.18 -8.61 -11.62
CA LYS A 542 10.95 -10.06 -11.56
C LYS A 542 10.54 -10.59 -10.18
N TYR A 543 10.84 -9.88 -9.10
CA TYR A 543 10.48 -10.27 -7.72
C TYR A 543 9.20 -9.61 -7.19
N THR A 544 8.62 -8.65 -7.92
CA THR A 544 7.56 -7.77 -7.40
C THR A 544 6.27 -8.49 -7.01
N TYR A 545 5.99 -9.66 -7.60
CA TYR A 545 4.77 -10.44 -7.35
C TYR A 545 5.05 -11.76 -6.60
N GLN A 546 6.20 -11.86 -5.94
CA GLN A 546 6.52 -12.97 -5.04
C GLN A 546 6.12 -12.55 -3.63
N ASP A 547 4.86 -12.79 -3.25
CA ASP A 547 4.28 -12.31 -1.99
C ASP A 547 4.92 -12.97 -0.75
N ASP A 548 5.69 -14.04 -0.93
CA ASP A 548 6.41 -14.81 0.08
C ASP A 548 7.92 -14.47 0.17
N ILE A 549 8.41 -13.48 -0.60
CA ILE A 549 9.83 -13.11 -0.60
C ILE A 549 10.27 -12.55 0.75
N THR A 550 11.23 -13.22 1.39
CA THR A 550 11.74 -12.82 2.70
C THR A 550 12.61 -11.56 2.61
N LEU A 551 12.80 -10.87 3.75
CA LEU A 551 13.68 -9.69 3.80
C LEU A 551 15.15 -10.05 3.51
N GLU A 552 15.60 -11.24 3.91
CA GLU A 552 16.92 -11.77 3.58
C GLU A 552 17.06 -11.91 2.05
N ARG A 553 16.05 -12.49 1.40
CA ARG A 553 16.08 -12.62 -0.05
C ARG A 553 16.01 -11.26 -0.75
N GLN A 554 15.25 -10.31 -0.22
CA GLN A 554 15.24 -8.93 -0.71
C GLN A 554 16.63 -8.28 -0.57
N ALA A 555 17.33 -8.50 0.54
CA ALA A 555 18.69 -8.02 0.76
C ALA A 555 19.70 -8.63 -0.21
N GLU A 556 19.55 -9.90 -0.58
CA GLU A 556 20.42 -10.58 -1.55
C GLU A 556 20.27 -10.05 -2.99
N VAL A 557 19.05 -9.63 -3.37
CA VAL A 557 18.75 -9.16 -4.73
C VAL A 557 18.78 -7.65 -4.87
N VAL A 558 19.10 -6.92 -3.78
CA VAL A 558 19.13 -5.47 -3.82
C VAL A 558 20.20 -4.99 -4.80
N MET A 559 19.83 -4.02 -5.63
CA MET A 559 20.66 -3.43 -6.68
C MET A 559 21.11 -4.41 -7.79
N GLU A 560 20.62 -5.65 -7.84
CA GLU A 560 21.09 -6.69 -8.79
C GLU A 560 21.06 -6.24 -10.26
N ASN A 561 20.03 -5.50 -10.67
CA ASN A 561 19.90 -5.00 -12.04
C ASN A 561 20.84 -3.83 -12.37
N TYR A 562 21.39 -3.15 -11.35
CA TYR A 562 22.33 -2.06 -11.50
C TYR A 562 23.77 -2.52 -11.28
N ASP A 563 24.05 -3.15 -10.15
CA ASP A 563 25.34 -3.68 -9.73
C ASP A 563 25.15 -5.03 -9.00
N PRO A 564 25.40 -6.16 -9.69
CA PRO A 564 25.25 -7.50 -9.11
C PRO A 564 26.11 -7.78 -7.87
N GLU A 565 27.22 -7.06 -7.67
CA GLU A 565 28.10 -7.27 -6.51
C GLU A 565 27.73 -6.38 -5.31
N PHE A 566 26.76 -5.48 -5.45
CA PHE A 566 26.39 -4.52 -4.41
C PHE A 566 25.96 -5.21 -3.11
N ALA A 567 24.99 -6.13 -3.18
CA ALA A 567 24.45 -6.83 -2.01
C ALA A 567 25.55 -7.53 -1.19
N LYS A 568 26.44 -8.24 -1.89
CA LYS A 568 27.58 -8.95 -1.31
C LYS A 568 28.59 -7.98 -0.69
N THR A 569 28.85 -6.85 -1.34
CA THR A 569 29.75 -5.81 -0.84
C THR A 569 29.22 -5.22 0.47
N VAL A 570 27.93 -4.86 0.52
CA VAL A 570 27.29 -4.33 1.72
C VAL A 570 27.30 -5.36 2.85
N ALA A 571 26.99 -6.63 2.55
CA ALA A 571 27.05 -7.72 3.53
C ALA A 571 28.47 -7.92 4.11
N GLY A 572 29.50 -7.77 3.27
CA GLY A 572 30.91 -7.81 3.71
C GLY A 572 31.25 -6.69 4.69
N VAL A 573 30.84 -5.44 4.41
CA VAL A 573 31.05 -4.31 5.34
C VAL A 573 30.30 -4.52 6.66
N ARG A 574 29.05 -4.99 6.58
CA ARG A 574 28.23 -5.28 7.76
C ARG A 574 28.84 -6.36 8.65
N SER A 575 29.44 -7.38 8.05
CA SER A 575 30.13 -8.46 8.79
C SER A 575 31.35 -7.94 9.56
N GLY A 576 31.94 -6.81 9.14
CA GLY A 576 32.99 -6.09 9.87
C GLY A 576 32.48 -5.14 10.97
N GLY A 577 31.18 -5.14 11.29
CA GLY A 577 30.58 -4.31 12.33
C GLY A 577 30.30 -2.86 11.95
N LYS A 578 30.42 -2.49 10.66
CA LYS A 578 30.14 -1.14 10.16
C LYS A 578 28.84 -1.09 9.36
N THR A 579 28.18 0.07 9.35
CA THR A 579 27.02 0.37 8.49
C THR A 579 27.45 1.19 7.27
N VAL A 580 26.84 0.98 6.11
CA VAL A 580 27.16 1.76 4.90
C VAL A 580 26.27 3.00 4.78
N VAL A 581 26.72 4.02 4.05
CA VAL A 581 25.84 5.09 3.55
C VAL A 581 25.86 5.05 2.03
N LEU A 582 24.70 4.83 1.41
CA LEU A 582 24.55 4.85 -0.03
C LEU A 582 24.47 6.29 -0.52
N VAL A 583 25.31 6.67 -1.47
CA VAL A 583 25.27 7.98 -2.13
C VAL A 583 24.97 7.76 -3.63
N SER A 584 24.02 8.50 -4.21
CA SER A 584 23.70 8.38 -5.65
C SER A 584 23.42 9.72 -6.32
N GLY A 585 23.17 9.70 -7.63
CA GLY A 585 22.91 10.87 -8.46
C GLY A 585 21.55 11.51 -8.24
N TYR A 586 21.04 12.17 -9.26
CA TYR A 586 19.73 12.83 -9.27
C TYR A 586 18.62 11.87 -9.65
N ASN A 587 17.41 12.13 -9.12
CA ASN A 587 16.21 11.36 -9.37
C ASN A 587 16.34 9.87 -8.98
N PHE A 588 17.03 9.60 -7.87
CA PHE A 588 17.21 8.24 -7.34
C PHE A 588 15.89 7.62 -6.90
N GLY A 589 15.63 6.37 -7.29
CA GLY A 589 14.38 5.67 -7.03
C GLY A 589 13.22 6.12 -7.91
N THR A 590 13.48 6.71 -9.08
CA THR A 590 12.42 7.05 -10.04
C THR A 590 11.68 5.82 -10.57
N GLY A 591 10.49 5.99 -11.13
CA GLY A 591 9.72 4.93 -11.77
C GLY A 591 8.65 4.27 -10.88
N SER A 592 8.54 2.94 -10.94
CA SER A 592 7.44 2.17 -10.35
C SER A 592 7.34 2.35 -8.82
N SER A 593 6.13 2.32 -8.27
CA SER A 593 5.83 2.56 -6.85
C SER A 593 6.15 1.41 -5.90
N ARG A 594 7.11 0.54 -6.26
CA ARG A 594 7.47 -0.65 -5.48
C ARG A 594 8.02 -0.22 -4.13
N GLU A 595 7.36 -0.68 -3.07
CA GLU A 595 7.78 -0.46 -1.69
C GLU A 595 9.03 -1.29 -1.37
N GLN A 596 9.17 -2.44 -2.05
CA GLN A 596 10.27 -3.38 -1.91
C GLN A 596 11.65 -2.76 -2.21
N ALA A 597 11.71 -1.73 -3.05
CA ALA A 597 12.96 -1.02 -3.31
C ALA A 597 13.53 -0.37 -2.04
N ALA A 598 12.67 0.14 -1.16
CA ALA A 598 13.09 0.70 0.12
C ALA A 598 13.40 -0.40 1.15
N THR A 599 12.53 -1.41 1.27
CA THR A 599 12.73 -2.50 2.24
C THR A 599 13.95 -3.35 1.92
N ALA A 600 14.28 -3.57 0.63
CA ALA A 600 15.48 -4.29 0.21
C ALA A 600 16.78 -3.57 0.62
N LEU A 601 16.86 -2.24 0.42
CA LEU A 601 17.99 -1.42 0.88
C LEU A 601 18.14 -1.50 2.40
N LYS A 602 17.02 -1.35 3.13
CA LYS A 602 17.00 -1.43 4.59
C LYS A 602 17.43 -2.82 5.08
N ALA A 603 16.90 -3.89 4.47
CA ALA A 603 17.22 -5.27 4.83
C ALA A 603 18.69 -5.63 4.57
N ALA A 604 19.27 -5.08 3.50
CA ALA A 604 20.71 -5.21 3.23
C ALA A 604 21.59 -4.50 4.27
N GLY A 605 21.02 -3.60 5.08
CA GLY A 605 21.75 -2.87 6.12
C GLY A 605 22.19 -1.47 5.68
N VAL A 606 21.45 -0.84 4.75
CA VAL A 606 21.61 0.57 4.38
C VAL A 606 20.64 1.40 5.24
N PRO A 607 21.09 2.10 6.31
CA PRO A 607 20.23 2.92 7.16
C PRO A 607 19.91 4.30 6.56
N LEU A 608 20.77 4.82 5.67
CA LEU A 608 20.70 6.15 5.10
C LEU A 608 21.09 6.13 3.62
N VAL A 609 20.28 6.79 2.80
CA VAL A 609 20.60 7.12 1.40
C VAL A 609 20.75 8.63 1.27
N ILE A 610 21.83 9.08 0.63
CA ILE A 610 22.04 10.47 0.22
C ILE A 610 22.00 10.54 -1.31
N ALA A 611 21.27 11.51 -1.87
CA ALA A 611 21.19 11.68 -3.32
C ALA A 611 21.22 13.15 -3.74
N GLY A 612 21.39 13.42 -5.04
CA GLY A 612 21.21 14.76 -5.60
C GLY A 612 19.73 15.16 -5.56
N SER A 613 18.84 14.20 -5.81
CA SER A 613 17.40 14.27 -5.58
C SER A 613 16.79 12.86 -5.63
N PHE A 614 15.57 12.68 -5.12
CA PHE A 614 14.86 11.39 -5.13
C PHE A 614 13.61 11.44 -5.99
N GLY A 615 13.18 10.31 -6.55
CA GLY A 615 11.81 10.16 -7.03
C GLY A 615 10.83 10.22 -5.85
N ASP A 616 9.80 11.07 -5.92
CA ASP A 616 8.90 11.35 -4.78
C ASP A 616 8.25 10.08 -4.20
N ILE A 617 7.81 9.17 -5.07
CA ILE A 617 7.18 7.90 -4.65
C ILE A 617 8.16 7.03 -3.86
N PHE A 618 9.39 6.87 -4.36
CA PHE A 618 10.41 6.10 -3.65
C PHE A 618 10.81 6.76 -2.34
N LYS A 619 10.95 8.09 -2.31
CA LYS A 619 11.23 8.84 -1.08
C LYS A 619 10.15 8.63 -0.03
N ARG A 620 8.88 8.69 -0.45
CA ARG A 620 7.73 8.40 0.43
C ARG A 620 7.74 6.98 0.95
N ASN A 621 7.91 5.99 0.06
CA ASN A 621 8.01 4.59 0.45
C ASN A 621 9.18 4.36 1.43
N SER A 622 10.32 5.00 1.18
CA SER A 622 11.51 4.91 2.03
C SER A 622 11.22 5.39 3.45
N ILE A 623 10.69 6.61 3.59
CA ILE A 623 10.36 7.19 4.90
C ILE A 623 9.30 6.36 5.63
N ASN A 624 8.26 5.93 4.92
CA ASN A 624 7.20 5.10 5.50
C ASN A 624 7.73 3.75 6.03
N ASN A 625 8.80 3.21 5.43
CA ASN A 625 9.46 1.98 5.84
C ASN A 625 10.67 2.21 6.75
N GLY A 626 10.91 3.45 7.20
CA GLY A 626 12.02 3.78 8.10
C GLY A 626 13.40 3.77 7.44
N LEU A 627 13.49 3.91 6.11
CA LEU A 627 14.73 4.21 5.39
C LEU A 627 14.89 5.74 5.27
N VAL A 628 15.95 6.28 5.86
CA VAL A 628 16.20 7.73 5.84
C VAL A 628 16.77 8.14 4.48
N CYS A 629 16.22 9.22 3.90
CA CYS A 629 16.65 9.79 2.62
C CYS A 629 17.00 11.27 2.81
N MET A 630 18.22 11.67 2.43
CA MET A 630 18.70 13.06 2.54
C MET A 630 19.25 13.56 1.21
N GLU A 631 19.04 14.84 0.91
CA GLU A 631 19.55 15.45 -0.32
C GLU A 631 20.82 16.25 -0.02
N CYS A 632 21.90 15.97 -0.77
CA CYS A 632 23.15 16.73 -0.69
C CYS A 632 23.80 16.83 -2.07
N PRO A 633 23.32 17.74 -2.94
CA PRO A 633 23.85 17.92 -4.29
C PRO A 633 25.35 18.22 -4.35
N GLU A 634 25.89 18.95 -3.37
CA GLU A 634 27.31 19.31 -3.30
C GLU A 634 28.21 18.08 -3.08
N LEU A 635 27.85 17.21 -2.13
CA LEU A 635 28.56 15.93 -1.91
C LEU A 635 28.52 15.06 -3.18
N VAL A 636 27.37 15.01 -3.86
CA VAL A 636 27.22 14.24 -5.10
C VAL A 636 28.06 14.83 -6.22
N ALA A 637 28.17 16.16 -6.32
CA ALA A 637 29.02 16.82 -7.31
C ALA A 637 30.50 16.51 -7.06
N ASP A 638 30.98 16.63 -5.83
CA ASP A 638 32.37 16.32 -5.46
C ASP A 638 32.73 14.85 -5.72
N LEU A 639 31.85 13.91 -5.35
CA LEU A 639 32.04 12.49 -5.65
C LEU A 639 32.00 12.21 -7.15
N THR A 640 31.16 12.90 -7.91
CA THR A 640 31.08 12.76 -9.37
C THR A 640 32.39 13.19 -10.02
N GLU A 641 32.90 14.38 -9.66
CA GLU A 641 34.12 14.93 -10.25
C GLU A 641 35.32 14.00 -10.03
N GLN A 642 35.45 13.42 -8.83
CA GLN A 642 36.62 12.61 -8.46
C GLN A 642 36.51 11.15 -8.88
N TYR A 643 35.32 10.56 -8.79
CA TYR A 643 35.16 9.11 -8.86
C TYR A 643 34.29 8.62 -10.03
N ALA A 644 33.51 9.48 -10.68
CA ALA A 644 32.74 9.08 -11.87
C ALA A 644 33.60 9.16 -13.14
N LYS A 645 33.36 8.22 -14.07
CA LYS A 645 34.09 8.16 -15.34
C LYS A 645 33.89 9.44 -16.15
N SER A 646 35.00 10.08 -16.53
CA SER A 646 35.01 11.37 -17.24
C SER A 646 34.38 12.53 -16.46
N GLY A 647 34.26 12.43 -15.14
CA GLY A 647 33.62 13.43 -14.30
C GLY A 647 32.10 13.55 -14.54
N ALA A 648 31.47 12.51 -15.08
CA ALA A 648 30.05 12.49 -15.43
C ALA A 648 29.36 11.22 -14.92
N ARG A 649 28.15 11.38 -14.35
CA ARG A 649 27.30 10.26 -13.92
C ARG A 649 26.66 9.57 -15.12
N GLY A 650 26.34 8.28 -14.98
CA GLY A 650 25.74 7.45 -16.03
C GLY A 650 26.72 6.54 -16.76
N HIS A 651 28.02 6.62 -16.44
CA HIS A 651 29.09 5.87 -17.10
C HIS A 651 29.94 5.03 -16.15
N GLY A 652 29.47 4.82 -14.90
CA GLY A 652 30.21 4.11 -13.86
C GLY A 652 31.36 4.92 -13.27
N GLY A 653 32.20 4.26 -12.48
CA GLY A 653 33.38 4.80 -11.83
C GLY A 653 34.60 4.90 -12.75
N VAL A 654 35.63 5.62 -12.29
CA VAL A 654 36.88 5.81 -13.04
C VAL A 654 37.57 4.50 -13.42
N ASN A 655 37.44 3.43 -12.63
CA ASN A 655 37.99 2.10 -12.93
C ASN A 655 36.95 1.15 -13.54
N GLY A 656 35.78 1.66 -13.95
CA GLY A 656 34.68 0.87 -14.50
C GLY A 656 33.76 0.25 -13.45
N GLU A 657 33.88 0.63 -12.18
CA GLU A 657 32.98 0.16 -11.13
C GLU A 657 31.54 0.65 -11.35
N LEU A 658 30.53 -0.16 -11.04
CA LEU A 658 29.13 0.29 -11.08
C LEU A 658 28.77 1.00 -9.76
N THR A 659 29.24 0.49 -8.63
CA THR A 659 29.26 1.20 -7.34
C THR A 659 30.70 1.40 -6.89
N VAL A 660 31.08 2.65 -6.65
CA VAL A 660 32.43 3.06 -6.23
C VAL A 660 32.52 3.09 -4.70
N GLN A 661 33.61 2.53 -4.17
CA GLN A 661 34.01 2.67 -2.77
C GLN A 661 35.17 3.68 -2.67
N PRO A 662 34.91 4.97 -2.39
CA PRO A 662 35.95 6.00 -2.38
C PRO A 662 36.97 5.85 -1.23
N GLY A 663 36.71 4.96 -0.27
CA GLY A 663 37.51 4.82 0.96
C GLY A 663 37.25 5.94 1.98
N TRP A 664 36.21 6.75 1.75
CA TRP A 664 35.77 7.81 2.65
C TRP A 664 34.79 7.28 3.69
N GLU A 665 34.93 7.73 4.93
CA GLU A 665 33.95 7.57 5.99
C GLU A 665 33.10 8.83 6.12
N ILE A 666 31.79 8.66 6.25
CA ILE A 666 30.84 9.74 6.44
C ILE A 666 30.27 9.69 7.84
N ASN A 667 30.05 10.85 8.44
CA ASN A 667 29.24 11.03 9.64
C ASN A 667 28.23 12.14 9.37
N VAL A 668 26.96 11.84 9.56
CA VAL A 668 25.83 12.75 9.35
C VAL A 668 25.19 13.01 10.70
N ASP A 669 25.30 14.24 11.17
CA ASP A 669 24.64 14.73 12.38
C ASP A 669 23.17 15.04 12.07
N MET A 670 22.26 14.37 12.77
CA MET A 670 20.83 14.46 12.49
C MET A 670 20.13 15.63 13.18
N GLU A 671 20.78 16.29 14.14
CA GLU A 671 20.24 17.45 14.86
C GLU A 671 20.44 18.72 14.02
N ASN A 672 21.62 18.87 13.43
CA ASN A 672 21.98 20.06 12.67
C ASN A 672 22.20 19.81 11.16
N GLY A 673 22.09 18.58 10.68
CA GLY A 673 22.23 18.24 9.26
C GLY A 673 23.66 18.39 8.73
N ARG A 674 24.68 18.45 9.59
CA ARG A 674 26.07 18.56 9.17
C ARG A 674 26.59 17.20 8.73
N ILE A 675 27.18 17.16 7.54
CA ILE A 675 27.84 15.98 7.00
C ILE A 675 29.34 16.19 7.07
N LYS A 676 30.06 15.31 7.76
CA LYS A 676 31.52 15.28 7.78
C LYS A 676 32.00 14.07 6.99
N VAL A 677 32.87 14.31 6.03
CA VAL A 677 33.50 13.24 5.26
C VAL A 677 34.99 13.21 5.60
N LYS A 678 35.47 12.02 5.95
CA LYS A 678 36.85 11.77 6.40
C LYS A 678 37.50 10.70 5.54
N GLN A 679 38.82 10.77 5.43
CA GLN A 679 39.63 9.67 4.95
C GLN A 679 40.71 9.43 5.99
N SER A 680 40.70 8.26 6.64
CA SER A 680 41.41 8.05 7.91
C SER A 680 40.91 9.03 9.00
N ASP A 681 41.79 9.60 9.82
CA ASP A 681 41.41 10.53 10.90
C ASP A 681 41.24 12.00 10.46
N GLU A 682 41.57 12.33 9.21
CA GLU A 682 41.50 13.70 8.67
C GLU A 682 40.12 14.00 8.06
N VAL A 683 39.55 15.16 8.41
CA VAL A 683 38.31 15.67 7.81
C VAL A 683 38.66 16.29 6.45
N LEU A 684 38.18 15.68 5.38
CA LEU A 684 38.41 16.16 4.01
C LEU A 684 37.50 17.34 3.67
N ARG A 685 36.20 17.18 3.93
CA ARG A 685 35.18 18.20 3.65
C ARG A 685 34.03 18.11 4.66
N GLU A 686 33.41 19.25 4.90
CA GLU A 686 32.11 19.34 5.57
C GLU A 686 31.07 19.86 4.59
N TYR A 687 29.88 19.29 4.63
CA TYR A 687 28.72 19.75 3.87
C TYR A 687 27.58 20.06 4.83
N GLN A 688 26.67 20.90 4.38
CA GLN A 688 25.47 21.25 5.13
C GLN A 688 24.25 20.79 4.36
N THR A 689 23.45 19.91 4.98
CA THR A 689 22.11 19.55 4.49
C THR A 689 21.08 19.90 5.55
N ARG A 690 19.79 19.79 5.18
CA ARG A 690 18.71 19.96 6.14
C ARG A 690 18.52 18.67 6.94
N PRO A 691 18.47 18.75 8.29
CA PRO A 691 18.13 17.59 9.11
C PRO A 691 16.70 17.10 8.80
N VAL A 692 16.41 15.84 9.14
CA VAL A 692 15.06 15.29 8.99
C VAL A 692 14.17 15.76 10.14
N GLY A 693 12.95 16.19 9.82
CA GLY A 693 12.04 16.73 10.82
C GLY A 693 11.41 15.66 11.72
N PRO A 694 10.77 16.05 12.84
CA PRO A 694 10.19 15.14 13.83
C PRO A 694 9.26 14.07 13.24
N SER A 695 8.51 14.40 12.18
CA SER A 695 7.61 13.44 11.51
C SER A 695 8.35 12.21 10.95
N VAL A 696 9.54 12.42 10.38
CA VAL A 696 10.37 11.32 9.86
C VAL A 696 11.01 10.55 11.01
N GLN A 697 11.44 11.26 12.06
CA GLN A 697 12.04 10.66 13.25
C GLN A 697 11.03 9.78 14.01
N GLU A 698 9.78 10.23 14.16
CA GLU A 698 8.67 9.47 14.75
C GLU A 698 8.33 8.22 13.93
N LEU A 699 8.35 8.30 12.59
CA LEU A 699 8.11 7.13 11.72
C LEU A 699 9.27 6.14 11.75
N TRP A 700 10.51 6.63 11.85
CA TRP A 700 11.68 5.79 12.05
C TRP A 700 11.60 5.09 13.41
N ASN A 701 11.24 5.85 14.45
CA ASN A 701 11.00 5.33 15.78
C ASN A 701 9.88 4.32 15.77
N ALA A 702 8.70 4.58 15.20
CA ALA A 702 7.61 3.59 15.12
C ALA A 702 8.08 2.24 14.51
N ASN A 703 9.00 2.30 13.54
CA ASN A 703 9.63 1.12 12.95
C ASN A 703 10.73 0.46 13.82
N GLY A 704 11.29 1.15 14.82
CA GLY A 704 12.30 0.65 15.78
C GLY A 704 11.82 0.49 17.24
N THR A 705 10.72 1.12 17.63
CA THR A 705 10.10 1.15 18.97
C THR A 705 9.14 0.01 19.15
N TYR A 706 8.65 -0.61 18.06
CA TYR A 706 7.80 -1.79 18.16
C TYR A 706 8.48 -2.88 18.99
N MET A 707 9.75 -3.19 18.68
CA MET A 707 10.51 -4.22 19.40
C MET A 707 10.85 -3.79 20.83
N THR A 708 11.32 -2.55 21.00
CA THR A 708 11.65 -2.02 22.34
C THR A 708 10.43 -1.98 23.25
N GLY A 709 9.28 -1.57 22.72
CA GLY A 709 8.00 -1.55 23.42
C GLY A 709 7.44 -2.96 23.68
N LEU A 710 7.63 -3.91 22.74
CA LEU A 710 7.25 -5.31 22.94
C LEU A 710 8.06 -5.93 24.07
N LEU A 711 9.38 -5.73 24.09
CA LEU A 711 10.25 -6.17 25.18
C LEU A 711 9.82 -5.52 26.50
N GLY A 712 9.46 -4.23 26.49
CA GLY A 712 8.88 -3.54 27.64
C GLY A 712 7.55 -4.14 28.13
N ALA A 713 6.65 -4.49 27.20
CA ALA A 713 5.37 -5.12 27.52
C ALA A 713 5.55 -6.53 28.10
N LEU A 714 6.39 -7.36 27.49
CA LEU A 714 6.74 -8.69 28.01
C LEU A 714 7.38 -8.60 29.39
N ASN A 715 8.28 -7.64 29.59
CA ASN A 715 8.88 -7.38 30.90
C ASN A 715 7.85 -6.90 31.94
N GLY A 716 6.90 -6.05 31.53
CA GLY A 716 5.77 -5.61 32.37
C GLY A 716 4.83 -6.74 32.76
N LEU A 717 4.75 -7.80 31.94
CA LEU A 717 4.08 -9.06 32.26
C LEU A 717 4.94 -10.00 33.10
N GLY A 718 6.15 -9.60 33.49
CA GLY A 718 7.08 -10.42 34.25
C GLY A 718 7.75 -11.53 33.44
N LEU A 719 7.67 -11.53 32.11
CA LEU A 719 8.18 -12.59 31.22
C LEU A 719 9.66 -12.42 30.88
N THR A 720 10.50 -12.24 31.90
CA THR A 720 11.93 -11.92 31.75
C THR A 720 12.71 -12.95 30.94
N SER A 721 12.36 -14.24 31.03
CA SER A 721 13.00 -15.29 30.23
C SER A 721 12.77 -15.09 28.73
N LEU A 722 11.54 -14.74 28.33
CA LEU A 722 11.20 -14.45 26.95
C LEU A 722 11.82 -13.15 26.45
N VAL A 723 11.95 -12.12 27.31
CA VAL A 723 12.66 -10.87 26.98
C VAL A 723 14.12 -11.16 26.63
N ASN A 724 14.81 -11.98 27.43
CA ASN A 724 16.20 -12.36 27.18
C ASN A 724 16.34 -13.14 25.88
N VAL A 725 15.42 -14.07 25.62
CA VAL A 725 15.41 -14.88 24.40
C VAL A 725 15.13 -14.01 23.18
N ALA A 726 14.11 -13.15 23.20
CA ALA A 726 13.83 -12.22 22.11
C ALA A 726 15.02 -11.28 21.84
N SER A 727 15.71 -10.83 22.89
CA SER A 727 16.93 -10.04 22.75
C SER A 727 18.08 -10.84 22.12
N SER A 728 18.21 -12.13 22.44
CA SER A 728 19.21 -13.00 21.82
C SER A 728 18.90 -13.32 20.36
N LEU A 729 17.63 -13.56 20.03
CA LEU A 729 17.13 -13.84 18.68
C LEU A 729 17.26 -12.62 17.76
N ALA A 730 17.25 -11.40 18.31
CA ALA A 730 17.53 -10.19 17.53
C ALA A 730 18.95 -10.16 16.94
N ASN A 731 19.86 -11.03 17.40
CA ASN A 731 21.21 -11.16 16.86
C ASN A 731 21.38 -12.36 15.90
N ASP A 732 20.30 -13.11 15.62
CA ASP A 732 20.27 -14.28 14.73
C ASP A 732 19.33 -14.03 13.54
N THR A 733 19.73 -14.44 12.33
CA THR A 733 18.95 -14.19 11.10
C THR A 733 17.54 -14.79 11.16
N ASN A 734 17.39 -16.00 11.66
CA ASN A 734 16.07 -16.65 11.77
C ASN A 734 15.22 -16.00 12.87
N GLY A 735 15.88 -15.61 13.96
CA GLY A 735 15.26 -14.88 15.06
C GLY A 735 14.73 -13.51 14.63
N MET A 736 15.49 -12.76 13.85
CA MET A 736 15.08 -11.46 13.30
C MET A 736 13.86 -11.58 12.39
N ALA A 737 13.80 -12.61 11.55
CA ALA A 737 12.64 -12.86 10.70
C ALA A 737 11.38 -13.12 11.54
N LEU A 738 11.47 -13.98 12.57
CA LEU A 738 10.37 -14.25 13.50
C LEU A 738 9.91 -13.00 14.25
N LEU A 739 10.86 -12.20 14.75
CA LEU A 739 10.59 -10.95 15.46
C LEU A 739 9.96 -9.88 14.57
N ALA A 740 10.37 -9.79 13.30
CA ALA A 740 9.77 -8.88 12.33
C ALA A 740 8.32 -9.28 11.97
N GLN A 741 7.98 -10.58 12.03
CA GLN A 741 6.61 -11.05 11.82
C GLN A 741 5.67 -10.59 12.94
N LEU A 742 6.16 -10.43 14.17
CA LEU A 742 5.33 -9.93 15.28
C LEU A 742 4.82 -8.52 15.03
N ALA A 743 5.58 -7.66 14.34
CA ALA A 743 5.14 -6.31 13.98
C ALA A 743 4.06 -6.27 12.87
N GLN A 744 3.74 -7.41 12.24
CA GLN A 744 2.94 -7.45 11.02
C GLN A 744 1.56 -8.09 11.23
N GLY A 745 0.51 -7.35 10.86
CA GLY A 745 -0.88 -7.84 10.95
C GLY A 745 -1.30 -8.16 12.39
N SER A 746 -2.52 -8.65 12.60
CA SER A 746 -2.92 -9.09 13.95
C SER A 746 -2.39 -10.48 14.25
N LYS A 747 -1.93 -10.70 15.47
CA LYS A 747 -1.39 -11.97 15.95
C LYS A 747 -1.86 -12.28 17.38
N THR A 748 -1.84 -13.55 17.72
CA THR A 748 -1.97 -14.04 19.10
C THR A 748 -0.69 -14.79 19.45
N VAL A 749 -0.07 -14.43 20.57
CA VAL A 749 1.14 -15.06 21.11
C VAL A 749 0.78 -15.80 22.38
N PHE A 750 1.06 -17.08 22.43
CA PHE A 750 0.97 -17.91 23.62
C PHE A 750 2.35 -17.89 24.31
N ALA A 751 2.54 -16.98 25.26
CA ALA A 751 3.83 -16.67 25.85
C ALA A 751 4.06 -17.48 27.15
N PRO A 752 4.99 -18.45 27.18
CA PRO A 752 5.27 -19.20 28.39
C PRO A 752 5.79 -18.30 29.50
N ASN A 753 5.28 -18.52 30.72
CA ASN A 753 5.77 -17.85 31.91
C ASN A 753 7.23 -18.27 32.23
N ASN A 754 7.90 -17.58 33.17
CA ASN A 754 9.32 -17.87 33.43
C ASN A 754 9.56 -19.26 34.01
N GLU A 755 8.61 -19.82 34.75
CA GLU A 755 8.72 -21.16 35.33
C GLU A 755 8.62 -22.22 34.23
N ALA A 756 7.61 -22.11 33.37
CA ALA A 756 7.44 -22.89 32.16
C ALA A 756 8.72 -22.87 31.31
N PHE A 757 9.21 -21.68 30.98
CA PHE A 757 10.38 -21.52 30.14
C PHE A 757 11.67 -22.04 30.82
N GLY A 758 11.75 -21.98 32.15
CA GLY A 758 12.85 -22.56 32.93
C GLY A 758 12.95 -24.08 32.81
N ARG A 759 11.87 -24.77 32.42
CA ARG A 759 11.85 -26.21 32.16
C ARG A 759 12.35 -26.58 30.75
N VAL A 760 12.61 -25.61 29.87
CA VAL A 760 13.12 -25.86 28.51
C VAL A 760 14.53 -26.44 28.57
N PRO A 761 14.76 -27.63 27.98
CA PRO A 761 16.08 -28.26 27.99
C PRO A 761 17.17 -27.43 27.32
N GLN A 762 18.38 -27.54 27.86
CA GLN A 762 19.51 -26.71 27.44
C GLN A 762 19.89 -26.89 25.97
N ASN A 763 19.73 -28.10 25.42
CA ASN A 763 19.97 -28.39 24.00
C ASN A 763 19.00 -27.66 23.05
N VAL A 764 17.88 -27.17 23.57
CA VAL A 764 16.89 -26.40 22.83
C VAL A 764 17.14 -24.91 23.03
N SER A 765 17.27 -24.48 24.28
CA SER A 765 17.47 -23.05 24.60
C SER A 765 18.82 -22.49 24.11
N SER A 766 19.81 -23.34 23.86
CA SER A 766 21.10 -22.96 23.25
C SER A 766 21.16 -23.07 21.73
N ASN A 767 20.12 -23.61 21.07
CA ASN A 767 20.05 -23.73 19.62
C ASN A 767 19.04 -22.72 19.07
N THR A 768 19.52 -21.58 18.58
CA THR A 768 18.69 -20.45 18.13
C THR A 768 17.73 -20.83 16.99
N ALA A 769 18.15 -21.68 16.06
CA ALA A 769 17.31 -22.16 14.97
C ALA A 769 16.14 -23.01 15.49
N LEU A 770 16.45 -24.02 16.32
CA LEU A 770 15.41 -24.88 16.92
C LEU A 770 14.48 -24.09 17.84
N LEU A 771 15.04 -23.17 18.62
CA LEU A 771 14.28 -22.30 19.52
C LEU A 771 13.35 -21.37 18.74
N SER A 772 13.81 -20.80 17.62
CA SER A 772 12.99 -19.98 16.73
C SER A 772 11.84 -20.79 16.13
N SER A 773 12.08 -22.02 15.66
CA SER A 773 11.02 -22.91 15.19
C SER A 773 10.01 -23.22 16.31
N ILE A 774 10.45 -23.51 17.53
CA ILE A 774 9.54 -23.75 18.67
C ILE A 774 8.73 -22.50 18.99
N LEU A 775 9.32 -21.31 19.04
CA LEU A 775 8.59 -20.07 19.31
C LEU A 775 7.61 -19.72 18.18
N SER A 776 7.89 -20.09 16.93
CA SER A 776 6.91 -19.94 15.85
C SER A 776 5.64 -20.78 16.05
N TYR A 777 5.72 -21.89 16.79
CA TYR A 777 4.55 -22.68 17.20
C TYR A 777 3.69 -21.97 18.27
N HIS A 778 4.29 -21.04 19.02
CA HIS A 778 3.60 -20.24 20.02
C HIS A 778 2.90 -19.01 19.41
N ILE A 779 3.08 -18.74 18.12
CA ILE A 779 2.53 -17.56 17.44
C ILE A 779 1.45 -18.01 16.46
N ALA A 780 0.25 -17.48 16.65
CA ALA A 780 -0.91 -17.72 15.82
C ALA A 780 -1.25 -16.50 14.95
N GLU A 781 -1.77 -16.77 13.75
CA GLU A 781 -2.24 -15.72 12.85
C GLU A 781 -3.67 -15.30 13.18
N GLY A 782 -3.89 -13.98 13.33
CA GLY A 782 -5.20 -13.44 13.72
C GLY A 782 -5.24 -12.99 15.17
N ARG A 783 -6.37 -12.40 15.57
CA ARG A 783 -6.57 -11.87 16.92
C ARG A 783 -7.60 -12.72 17.64
N TYR A 784 -7.14 -13.62 18.50
CA TYR A 784 -7.99 -14.48 19.33
C TYR A 784 -7.97 -13.98 20.77
N ASN A 785 -9.12 -13.57 21.27
CA ASN A 785 -9.39 -13.38 22.70
C ASN A 785 -9.94 -14.68 23.28
N ALA A 786 -9.95 -14.80 24.62
CA ALA A 786 -10.52 -15.96 25.30
C ALA A 786 -11.97 -16.27 24.89
N SER A 787 -12.76 -15.23 24.57
CA SER A 787 -14.14 -15.39 24.09
C SER A 787 -14.27 -15.98 22.69
N ASP A 788 -13.21 -15.91 21.89
CA ASP A 788 -13.20 -16.35 20.49
C ASP A 788 -12.97 -17.87 20.39
N PHE A 789 -12.55 -18.51 21.49
CA PHE A 789 -12.42 -19.97 21.56
C PHE A 789 -13.76 -20.65 21.89
N ALA A 790 -14.02 -21.73 21.16
CA ALA A 790 -15.13 -22.64 21.37
C ALA A 790 -15.11 -23.23 22.79
N ARG A 791 -16.31 -23.47 23.32
CA ARG A 791 -16.48 -24.11 24.64
C ARG A 791 -16.42 -25.62 24.50
N GLU A 792 -15.86 -26.29 25.50
CA GLU A 792 -15.91 -27.76 25.61
C GLU A 792 -17.35 -28.27 25.39
N PRO A 793 -17.57 -29.36 24.63
CA PRO A 793 -16.57 -30.25 24.01
C PRO A 793 -16.15 -29.85 22.59
N SER A 794 -16.38 -28.60 22.18
CA SER A 794 -16.01 -28.11 20.86
C SER A 794 -14.66 -27.41 20.88
N HIS A 795 -13.82 -27.69 19.88
CA HIS A 795 -12.50 -27.09 19.78
C HIS A 795 -12.42 -25.96 18.77
N THR A 796 -11.45 -25.08 18.98
CA THR A 796 -10.97 -24.10 18.00
C THR A 796 -9.62 -24.53 17.47
N ILE A 797 -9.51 -24.65 16.15
CA ILE A 797 -8.25 -25.00 15.50
C ILE A 797 -7.53 -23.73 15.11
N VAL A 798 -6.44 -23.42 15.81
CA VAL A 798 -5.67 -22.18 15.66
C VAL A 798 -4.40 -22.46 14.88
N ARG A 799 -4.23 -21.82 13.71
CA ARG A 799 -3.03 -22.03 12.89
C ARG A 799 -1.85 -21.21 13.41
N THR A 800 -0.70 -21.87 13.54
CA THR A 800 0.55 -21.28 14.02
C THR A 800 1.49 -20.93 12.86
N TYR A 801 2.56 -20.21 13.19
CA TYR A 801 3.64 -19.85 12.26
C TYR A 801 4.68 -20.96 12.06
N LEU A 802 4.57 -22.10 12.77
CA LEU A 802 5.50 -23.21 12.60
C LEU A 802 5.33 -23.86 11.21
N ASN A 803 6.32 -23.67 10.34
CA ASN A 803 6.39 -24.23 8.99
C ASN A 803 7.69 -25.01 8.71
N ASP A 804 8.55 -25.22 9.72
CA ASP A 804 9.77 -25.99 9.61
C ASP A 804 9.46 -27.46 9.25
N SER A 805 9.84 -27.87 8.04
CA SER A 805 9.57 -29.22 7.51
C SER A 805 10.12 -30.37 8.37
N SER A 806 11.11 -30.09 9.22
CA SER A 806 11.63 -31.07 10.18
C SER A 806 10.67 -31.32 11.36
N LEU A 807 9.78 -30.37 11.66
CA LEU A 807 8.86 -30.39 12.79
C LEU A 807 7.38 -30.46 12.39
N VAL A 808 7.03 -30.07 11.16
CA VAL A 808 5.67 -30.16 10.62
C VAL A 808 5.68 -30.63 9.16
N ASN A 809 4.72 -31.46 8.78
CA ASN A 809 4.58 -31.99 7.42
C ASN A 809 3.10 -32.16 7.04
N LEU A 810 2.29 -31.12 7.26
CA LEU A 810 0.87 -31.10 6.87
C LEU A 810 0.71 -30.92 5.36
N GLY A 811 -0.40 -31.42 4.82
CA GLY A 811 -0.71 -31.31 3.38
C GLY A 811 -0.74 -29.86 2.90
N GLY A 812 -0.16 -29.61 1.72
CA GLY A 812 -0.13 -28.28 1.09
C GLY A 812 0.85 -27.29 1.71
N GLY A 813 1.88 -27.75 2.42
CA GLY A 813 2.91 -26.90 3.04
C GLY A 813 2.37 -26.04 4.20
N ARG A 814 1.27 -26.47 4.81
CA ARG A 814 0.58 -25.70 5.85
C ARG A 814 1.34 -25.77 7.18
N GLY A 815 1.35 -24.64 7.91
CA GLY A 815 1.92 -24.59 9.25
C GLY A 815 1.12 -25.38 10.29
N GLN A 816 1.76 -25.76 11.41
CA GLN A 816 1.13 -26.58 12.46
C GLN A 816 -0.02 -25.83 13.16
N VAL A 817 -0.89 -26.56 13.87
CA VAL A 817 -2.03 -25.96 14.59
C VAL A 817 -1.99 -26.23 16.08
N LEU A 818 -2.59 -25.34 16.86
CA LEU A 818 -3.02 -25.56 18.24
C LEU A 818 -4.48 -25.94 18.25
N VAL A 819 -4.86 -26.76 19.24
CA VAL A 819 -6.24 -27.14 19.52
C VAL A 819 -6.58 -26.47 20.84
N VAL A 820 -7.54 -25.54 20.79
CA VAL A 820 -7.82 -24.65 21.91
C VAL A 820 -9.29 -24.72 22.25
N GLU A 821 -9.59 -24.83 23.53
CA GLU A 821 -10.95 -24.79 24.05
C GLU A 821 -11.06 -23.88 25.26
N ARG A 822 -12.30 -23.62 25.67
CA ARG A 822 -12.63 -22.88 26.88
C ARG A 822 -13.49 -23.77 27.77
N ASP A 823 -13.12 -23.85 29.05
CA ASP A 823 -13.80 -24.65 30.07
C ASP A 823 -15.30 -24.25 30.21
N ASP A 824 -16.13 -25.24 30.54
CA ASP A 824 -17.57 -25.11 30.74
C ASP A 824 -17.97 -24.61 32.15
N GLY A 825 -17.04 -24.67 33.12
CA GLY A 825 -17.31 -24.51 34.55
C GLY A 825 -16.98 -23.15 35.20
N ASN A 826 -16.08 -22.34 34.64
CA ASN A 826 -15.71 -21.02 35.21
C ASN A 826 -15.12 -20.00 34.20
N ASP A 827 -15.10 -18.72 34.57
CA ASP A 827 -14.76 -17.52 33.77
C ASP A 827 -13.52 -17.64 32.85
N ASN A 828 -13.72 -17.74 31.52
CA ASN A 828 -12.69 -17.52 30.49
C ASN A 828 -11.40 -18.34 30.60
N ASP A 829 -11.40 -19.46 31.32
CA ASP A 829 -10.27 -20.38 31.39
C ASP A 829 -10.09 -21.05 30.01
N VAL A 830 -8.96 -20.75 29.36
CA VAL A 830 -8.61 -21.22 28.02
C VAL A 830 -7.53 -22.25 28.15
N ASN A 831 -7.77 -23.41 27.56
CA ASN A 831 -6.88 -24.55 27.61
C ASN A 831 -6.39 -24.86 26.19
N ILE A 832 -5.07 -24.98 26.03
CA ILE A 832 -4.46 -25.50 24.81
C ILE A 832 -4.28 -27.00 25.03
N LEU A 833 -5.07 -27.77 24.29
CA LEU A 833 -5.08 -29.22 24.42
C LEU A 833 -3.79 -29.81 23.86
N THR A 834 -3.06 -30.52 24.71
CA THR A 834 -1.90 -31.30 24.29
C THR A 834 -2.13 -32.78 24.54
N LEU A 835 -1.16 -33.62 24.21
CA LEU A 835 -1.33 -35.07 24.26
C LEU A 835 -1.55 -35.59 25.68
N THR A 836 -0.78 -35.08 26.65
CA THR A 836 -0.71 -35.63 28.01
C THR A 836 -1.42 -34.74 29.02
N ASP A 837 -1.18 -33.43 28.96
CA ASP A 837 -1.72 -32.44 29.89
C ASP A 837 -2.10 -31.18 29.11
N ASP A 838 -3.18 -30.54 29.50
CA ASP A 838 -3.58 -29.28 28.87
C ASP A 838 -2.70 -28.15 29.39
N VAL A 839 -2.46 -27.16 28.53
CA VAL A 839 -1.68 -25.97 28.87
C VAL A 839 -2.64 -24.83 29.14
N ASP A 840 -2.56 -24.28 30.35
CA ASP A 840 -3.51 -23.31 30.85
C ASP A 840 -3.06 -21.87 30.51
N VAL A 841 -4.02 -21.02 30.15
CA VAL A 841 -3.78 -19.58 29.99
C VAL A 841 -3.93 -18.87 31.34
N ASP A 842 -2.80 -18.61 32.01
CA ASP A 842 -2.72 -17.88 33.28
C ASP A 842 -3.38 -16.49 33.24
N ARG A 843 -3.08 -15.72 32.17
CA ARG A 843 -3.58 -14.35 31.99
C ARG A 843 -3.43 -13.90 30.55
N THR A 844 -4.23 -12.91 30.16
CA THR A 844 -4.14 -12.30 28.83
C THR A 844 -3.76 -10.83 28.93
N ALA A 845 -2.90 -10.40 28.02
CA ALA A 845 -2.53 -9.01 27.83
C ALA A 845 -2.60 -8.62 26.36
N THR A 846 -2.47 -7.33 26.08
CA THR A 846 -2.43 -6.82 24.71
C THR A 846 -1.25 -5.88 24.55
N TYR A 847 -0.55 -6.00 23.44
CA TYR A 847 0.48 -5.03 23.03
C TYR A 847 0.26 -4.71 21.55
N GLU A 848 -0.18 -3.49 21.27
CA GLU A 848 -0.51 -3.03 19.91
C GLU A 848 -1.37 -4.02 19.10
N ASN A 849 -0.77 -4.72 18.14
CA ASN A 849 -1.39 -5.70 17.25
C ASN A 849 -1.42 -7.14 17.81
N LEU A 850 -0.82 -7.37 18.99
CA LEU A 850 -0.73 -8.68 19.65
C LEU A 850 -1.80 -8.85 20.74
N ILE A 851 -2.43 -10.02 20.77
CA ILE A 851 -2.93 -10.61 22.03
C ILE A 851 -1.83 -11.50 22.58
N ILE A 852 -1.52 -11.38 23.87
CA ILE A 852 -0.52 -12.19 24.56
C ILE A 852 -1.22 -13.01 25.63
N HIS A 853 -1.42 -14.30 25.37
CA HIS A 853 -1.87 -15.27 26.36
C HIS A 853 -0.64 -15.78 27.10
N VAL A 854 -0.47 -15.43 28.37
CA VAL A 854 0.56 -16.02 29.22
C VAL A 854 0.13 -17.43 29.57
N ILE A 855 0.99 -18.41 29.32
CA ILE A 855 0.70 -19.83 29.53
C ILE A 855 1.65 -20.45 30.55
N ASP A 856 1.19 -21.51 31.21
CA ASP A 856 1.89 -22.18 32.30
C ASP A 856 2.86 -23.30 31.87
N ASP A 857 2.94 -23.58 30.56
CA ASP A 857 3.93 -24.47 29.98
C ASP A 857 4.45 -24.01 28.61
N VAL A 858 5.51 -24.66 28.10
CA VAL A 858 6.04 -24.39 26.75
C VAL A 858 5.40 -25.33 25.74
N LEU A 859 4.75 -24.74 24.72
CA LEU A 859 4.11 -25.50 23.65
C LEU A 859 5.17 -26.24 22.83
N THR A 860 5.08 -27.57 22.86
CA THR A 860 6.00 -28.44 22.13
C THR A 860 5.35 -28.87 20.82
N PRO A 861 6.02 -28.70 19.66
CA PRO A 861 5.51 -29.18 18.39
C PRO A 861 5.18 -30.69 18.43
N PRO A 862 4.07 -31.14 17.81
CA PRO A 862 3.67 -32.53 17.85
C PRO A 862 4.70 -33.49 17.23
N GLY A 863 4.88 -34.65 17.86
CA GLY A 863 5.80 -35.71 17.40
C GLY A 863 5.27 -36.55 16.23
N THR A 864 6.00 -37.60 15.88
CA THR A 864 5.55 -38.57 14.86
C THR A 864 4.32 -39.34 15.35
N ILE A 865 3.61 -40.00 14.42
CA ILE A 865 2.46 -40.85 14.75
C ILE A 865 2.85 -41.91 15.79
N SER A 866 4.01 -42.55 15.65
CA SER A 866 4.48 -43.57 16.60
C SER A 866 4.74 -43.00 17.99
N ALA A 867 5.35 -41.81 18.06
CA ALA A 867 5.59 -41.11 19.32
C ALA A 867 4.25 -40.75 20.00
N THR A 868 3.32 -40.18 19.24
CA THR A 868 1.99 -39.82 19.74
C THR A 868 1.19 -41.06 20.17
N ALA A 869 1.21 -42.15 19.41
CA ALA A 869 0.50 -43.38 19.77
C ALA A 869 1.08 -44.02 21.04
N THR A 870 2.41 -43.96 21.22
CA THR A 870 3.08 -44.44 22.43
C THR A 870 2.67 -43.61 23.64
N ALA A 871 2.72 -42.28 23.52
CA ALA A 871 2.35 -41.38 24.61
C ALA A 871 0.83 -41.38 24.91
N ALA A 872 -0.03 -41.66 23.92
CA ALA A 872 -1.46 -41.92 24.10
C ALA A 872 -1.78 -43.33 24.65
N ASN A 873 -0.76 -44.13 24.98
CA ASN A 873 -0.88 -45.51 25.45
C ASN A 873 -1.67 -46.44 24.50
N LEU A 874 -1.51 -46.28 23.18
CA LEU A 874 -2.17 -47.09 22.15
C LEU A 874 -1.30 -48.28 21.69
N SER A 875 -0.80 -49.07 22.65
CA SER A 875 0.15 -50.16 22.39
C SER A 875 -0.38 -51.21 21.39
N ALA A 876 -1.68 -51.48 21.37
CA ALA A 876 -2.28 -52.42 20.43
C ALA A 876 -2.24 -51.91 18.98
N LEU A 877 -2.45 -50.61 18.77
CA LEU A 877 -2.35 -49.97 17.46
C LEU A 877 -0.89 -49.94 16.98
N VAL A 878 0.05 -49.60 17.85
CA VAL A 878 1.49 -49.61 17.53
C VAL A 878 1.95 -50.99 17.08
N GLY A 879 1.55 -52.05 17.80
CA GLY A 879 1.86 -53.44 17.42
C GLY A 879 1.25 -53.85 16.08
N ALA A 880 0.04 -53.35 15.74
CA ALA A 880 -0.60 -53.62 14.46
C ALA A 880 0.09 -52.91 13.29
N LEU A 881 0.49 -51.64 13.47
CA LEU A 881 1.26 -50.89 12.47
C LEU A 881 2.60 -51.56 12.17
N GLN A 882 3.26 -52.13 13.19
CA GLN A 882 4.50 -52.89 13.03
C GLN A 882 4.27 -54.21 12.27
N THR A 883 3.28 -55.00 12.67
CA THR A 883 2.94 -56.26 11.97
C THR A 883 2.57 -56.03 10.49
N ALA A 884 1.89 -54.93 10.18
CA ALA A 884 1.51 -54.55 8.82
C ALA A 884 2.62 -53.80 8.04
N ASN A 885 3.77 -53.51 8.68
CA ASN A 885 4.85 -52.71 8.10
C ASN A 885 4.41 -51.32 7.59
N LEU A 886 3.49 -50.67 8.30
CA LEU A 886 2.89 -49.39 7.90
C LEU A 886 3.48 -48.16 8.60
N VAL A 887 4.40 -48.35 9.56
CA VAL A 887 4.99 -47.23 10.32
C VAL A 887 5.68 -46.22 9.40
N ALA A 888 6.66 -46.65 8.59
CA ALA A 888 7.40 -45.74 7.72
C ALA A 888 6.52 -45.07 6.64
N PRO A 889 5.62 -45.78 5.94
CA PRO A 889 4.68 -45.16 5.01
C PRO A 889 3.78 -44.09 5.65
N LEU A 890 3.27 -44.33 6.86
CA LEU A 890 2.40 -43.38 7.56
C LEU A 890 3.17 -42.15 8.05
N GLU A 891 4.40 -42.31 8.50
CA GLU A 891 5.24 -41.18 8.95
C GLU A 891 5.76 -40.34 7.77
N ALA A 892 5.94 -40.94 6.58
CA ALA A 892 6.32 -40.24 5.36
C ALA A 892 5.15 -39.51 4.67
N ALA A 893 3.90 -39.90 4.96
CA ALA A 893 2.71 -39.30 4.35
C ALA A 893 2.60 -37.79 4.68
N GLN A 894 2.08 -37.00 3.73
CA GLN A 894 1.80 -35.58 3.93
C GLN A 894 0.30 -35.35 4.09
N GLY A 895 -0.10 -34.84 5.26
CA GLY A 895 -1.51 -34.59 5.58
C GLY A 895 -2.30 -35.87 5.76
N ILE A 896 -2.41 -36.35 7.00
CA ILE A 896 -3.15 -37.56 7.33
C ILE A 896 -4.22 -37.30 8.40
N THR A 897 -5.31 -38.06 8.34
CA THR A 897 -6.29 -38.17 9.45
C THR A 897 -6.41 -39.62 9.84
N ILE A 898 -6.18 -39.93 11.12
CA ILE A 898 -6.23 -41.31 11.64
C ILE A 898 -7.33 -41.41 12.68
N PHE A 899 -8.26 -42.34 12.50
CA PHE A 899 -9.24 -42.71 13.52
C PHE A 899 -8.70 -43.90 14.31
N ALA A 900 -8.00 -43.65 15.41
CA ALA A 900 -7.27 -44.65 16.17
C ALA A 900 -8.17 -45.34 17.21
N PRO A 901 -8.41 -46.67 17.13
CA PRO A 901 -9.18 -47.39 18.14
C PRO A 901 -8.45 -47.42 19.48
N THR A 902 -9.20 -47.34 20.58
CA THR A 902 -8.66 -47.62 21.92
C THR A 902 -8.13 -49.06 22.00
N ASN A 903 -7.20 -49.33 22.93
CA ASN A 903 -6.67 -50.69 23.13
C ASN A 903 -7.77 -51.72 23.37
N GLN A 904 -8.82 -51.35 24.11
CA GLN A 904 -9.96 -52.21 24.37
C GLN A 904 -10.71 -52.58 23.07
N ALA A 905 -11.01 -51.57 22.25
CA ALA A 905 -11.67 -51.76 20.97
C ALA A 905 -10.84 -52.62 20.02
N PHE A 906 -9.54 -52.35 19.93
CA PHE A 906 -8.63 -53.05 19.04
C PHE A 906 -8.42 -54.51 19.45
N THR A 907 -8.26 -54.77 20.75
CA THR A 907 -8.11 -56.14 21.29
C THR A 907 -9.35 -56.97 21.02
N ALA A 908 -10.55 -56.40 21.20
CA ALA A 908 -11.81 -57.06 20.89
C ALA A 908 -11.92 -57.44 19.40
N ALA A 909 -11.49 -56.54 18.51
CA ALA A 909 -11.49 -56.80 17.06
C ALA A 909 -10.47 -57.90 16.67
N LEU A 910 -9.27 -57.90 17.24
CA LEU A 910 -8.29 -58.96 16.99
C LEU A 910 -8.79 -60.33 17.46
N ALA A 911 -9.46 -60.39 18.62
CA ALA A 911 -10.07 -61.61 19.11
C ALA A 911 -11.15 -62.14 18.14
N ALA A 912 -11.94 -61.25 17.54
CA ALA A 912 -12.96 -61.60 16.55
C ALA A 912 -12.36 -62.10 15.22
N LEU A 913 -11.14 -61.68 14.86
CA LEU A 913 -10.44 -62.10 13.64
C LEU A 913 -9.76 -63.49 13.75
N GLY A 914 -9.59 -64.03 14.96
CA GLY A 914 -8.99 -65.35 15.19
C GLY A 914 -7.61 -65.51 14.53
N ALA A 915 -7.39 -66.59 13.78
CA ALA A 915 -6.11 -66.82 13.09
C ALA A 915 -5.75 -65.75 12.04
N GLN A 916 -6.73 -64.99 11.52
CA GLN A 916 -6.49 -63.90 10.57
C GLN A 916 -5.85 -62.67 11.22
N ALA A 917 -5.88 -62.57 12.56
CA ALA A 917 -5.22 -61.50 13.32
C ALA A 917 -3.68 -61.55 13.25
N GLN A 918 -3.09 -62.57 12.62
CA GLN A 918 -1.66 -62.70 12.34
C GLN A 918 -1.31 -62.48 10.87
N ASN A 919 -2.30 -62.27 10.00
CA ASN A 919 -2.09 -62.05 8.57
C ASN A 919 -1.88 -60.56 8.31
N ALA A 920 -0.63 -60.18 7.98
CA ALA A 920 -0.25 -58.79 7.70
C ALA A 920 -1.12 -58.13 6.63
N SER A 921 -1.56 -58.87 5.60
CA SER A 921 -2.44 -58.33 4.55
C SER A 921 -3.84 -58.01 5.07
N VAL A 922 -4.37 -58.82 5.99
CA VAL A 922 -5.70 -58.58 6.59
C VAL A 922 -5.62 -57.39 7.55
N ILE A 923 -4.58 -57.32 8.38
CA ILE A 923 -4.36 -56.21 9.30
C ILE A 923 -4.17 -54.91 8.52
N SER A 924 -3.38 -54.92 7.43
CA SER A 924 -3.19 -53.76 6.57
C SER A 924 -4.50 -53.28 5.94
N ALA A 925 -5.38 -54.19 5.50
CA ALA A 925 -6.69 -53.83 4.94
C ALA A 925 -7.63 -53.23 5.99
N VAL A 926 -7.61 -53.76 7.22
CA VAL A 926 -8.38 -53.17 8.33
C VAL A 926 -7.86 -51.77 8.66
N LEU A 927 -6.55 -51.59 8.81
CA LEU A 927 -5.94 -50.30 9.13
C LEU A 927 -6.17 -49.24 8.03
N ALA A 928 -6.25 -49.65 6.76
CA ALA A 928 -6.57 -48.74 5.65
C ALA A 928 -7.97 -48.11 5.79
N ASN A 929 -8.91 -48.74 6.50
CA ASN A 929 -10.23 -48.17 6.78
C ASN A 929 -10.26 -47.15 7.93
N HIS A 930 -9.14 -46.94 8.62
CA HIS A 930 -8.98 -45.97 9.70
C HIS A 930 -8.28 -44.68 9.26
N VAL A 931 -7.87 -44.58 8.00
CA VAL A 931 -7.02 -43.50 7.51
C VAL A 931 -7.70 -42.74 6.39
N ILE A 932 -7.75 -41.40 6.50
CA ILE A 932 -7.92 -40.50 5.34
C ILE A 932 -6.53 -40.05 4.93
N ASN A 933 -6.14 -40.33 3.69
CA ASN A 933 -4.82 -40.03 3.17
C ASN A 933 -4.83 -38.73 2.34
N GLY A 934 -3.78 -37.91 2.47
CA GLY A 934 -3.61 -36.65 1.73
C GLY A 934 -4.39 -35.45 2.30
N THR A 935 -5.18 -35.63 3.35
CA THR A 935 -5.94 -34.56 4.02
C THR A 935 -5.94 -34.72 5.54
N THR A 936 -5.70 -33.60 6.23
CA THR A 936 -5.88 -33.47 7.68
C THR A 936 -7.24 -32.84 7.97
N VAL A 937 -8.11 -33.59 8.65
CA VAL A 937 -9.49 -33.20 8.96
C VAL A 937 -9.67 -33.18 10.48
N TYR A 938 -9.73 -31.98 11.04
CA TYR A 938 -10.04 -31.75 12.46
C TYR A 938 -11.56 -31.88 12.71
N SER A 939 -11.98 -31.94 13.98
CA SER A 939 -13.37 -32.11 14.40
C SER A 939 -14.31 -31.09 13.78
N THR A 940 -13.87 -29.84 13.64
CA THR A 940 -14.61 -28.75 12.99
C THR A 940 -14.93 -29.02 11.52
N GLY A 941 -14.19 -29.92 10.88
CA GLY A 941 -14.37 -30.38 9.50
C GLY A 941 -15.09 -31.73 9.36
N LEU A 942 -15.34 -32.45 10.47
CA LEU A 942 -16.07 -33.72 10.48
C LEU A 942 -17.59 -33.50 10.37
N THR A 943 -18.01 -32.86 9.27
CA THR A 943 -19.40 -32.53 8.95
C THR A 943 -20.05 -33.63 8.10
N ALA A 944 -21.28 -33.43 7.62
CA ALA A 944 -21.99 -34.39 6.77
C ALA A 944 -21.31 -34.69 5.41
N GLN A 945 -20.17 -34.07 5.12
CA GLN A 945 -19.33 -34.38 3.97
C GLN A 945 -18.73 -35.79 4.10
N SER A 946 -18.73 -36.54 3.01
CA SER A 946 -18.10 -37.86 2.96
C SER A 946 -16.64 -37.76 2.50
N PHE A 947 -15.73 -38.37 3.24
CA PHE A 947 -14.33 -38.58 2.84
C PHE A 947 -14.14 -40.04 2.44
N ALA A 948 -13.09 -40.40 1.68
CA ALA A 948 -12.77 -41.80 1.45
C ALA A 948 -11.63 -42.24 2.38
N SER A 949 -11.69 -43.48 2.83
CA SER A 949 -10.59 -44.15 3.51
C SER A 949 -9.48 -44.52 2.52
N ALA A 950 -8.28 -44.78 3.02
CA ALA A 950 -7.18 -45.33 2.22
C ALA A 950 -7.53 -46.71 1.62
N GLY A 951 -8.51 -47.42 2.19
CA GLY A 951 -9.10 -48.65 1.65
C GLY A 951 -10.20 -48.42 0.59
N GLY A 952 -10.56 -47.16 0.30
CA GLY A 952 -11.55 -46.77 -0.70
C GLY A 952 -13.01 -46.74 -0.21
N GLN A 953 -13.23 -46.86 1.10
CA GLN A 953 -14.57 -46.84 1.69
C GLN A 953 -15.00 -45.41 2.06
N ALA A 954 -16.27 -45.08 1.89
CA ALA A 954 -16.80 -43.79 2.29
C ALA A 954 -16.88 -43.67 3.83
N PHE A 955 -16.19 -42.69 4.38
CA PHE A 955 -16.42 -42.16 5.72
C PHE A 955 -17.65 -41.25 5.73
N SER A 956 -18.46 -41.39 6.77
CA SER A 956 -19.55 -40.45 7.10
C SER A 956 -19.52 -40.12 8.58
N PHE A 957 -19.95 -38.90 8.91
CA PHE A 957 -19.91 -38.35 10.26
C PHE A 957 -21.32 -37.95 10.70
N SER A 958 -21.64 -38.27 11.96
CA SER A 958 -22.89 -37.85 12.58
C SER A 958 -22.64 -37.45 14.02
N THR A 959 -23.45 -36.52 14.52
CA THR A 959 -23.39 -36.10 15.93
C THR A 959 -24.78 -36.22 16.52
N ASN A 960 -24.89 -36.78 17.71
CA ASN A 960 -26.13 -36.90 18.47
C ASN A 960 -25.88 -36.54 19.94
N ALA A 961 -26.90 -36.67 20.79
CA ALA A 961 -26.81 -36.34 22.22
C ALA A 961 -25.76 -37.16 23.00
N THR A 962 -25.24 -38.24 22.43
CA THR A 962 -24.25 -39.13 23.05
C THR A 962 -22.81 -38.98 22.51
N GLY A 963 -22.60 -38.07 21.55
CA GLY A 963 -21.29 -37.71 21.00
C GLY A 963 -21.24 -37.70 19.46
N SER A 964 -20.03 -37.56 18.93
CA SER A 964 -19.73 -37.62 17.50
C SER A 964 -19.29 -39.03 17.08
N TYR A 965 -19.75 -39.47 15.91
CA TYR A 965 -19.55 -40.82 15.39
C TYR A 965 -18.96 -40.77 13.99
N VAL A 966 -18.01 -41.67 13.72
CA VAL A 966 -17.44 -41.95 12.40
C VAL A 966 -17.94 -43.31 11.93
N THR A 967 -18.38 -43.39 10.68
CA THR A 967 -18.87 -44.63 10.05
C THR A 967 -18.12 -44.88 8.76
N SER A 968 -17.63 -46.10 8.57
CA SER A 968 -16.94 -46.56 7.36
C SER A 968 -17.47 -47.95 6.98
N GLY A 969 -18.08 -48.07 5.80
CA GLY A 969 -18.80 -49.27 5.40
C GLY A 969 -19.96 -49.62 6.36
N ALA A 970 -19.95 -50.82 6.92
CA ALA A 970 -20.95 -51.29 7.89
C ALA A 970 -20.54 -51.07 9.36
N SER A 971 -19.38 -50.47 9.61
CA SER A 971 -18.85 -50.25 10.97
C SER A 971 -18.99 -48.80 11.39
N SER A 972 -19.39 -48.57 12.64
CA SER A 972 -19.49 -47.23 13.25
C SER A 972 -18.76 -47.22 14.59
N ALA A 973 -18.13 -46.10 14.92
CA ALA A 973 -17.38 -45.88 16.14
C ALA A 973 -17.62 -44.47 16.68
N ARG A 974 -17.73 -44.31 18.00
CA ARG A 974 -17.82 -42.99 18.63
C ARG A 974 -16.41 -42.42 18.76
N ILE A 975 -16.25 -41.14 18.47
CA ILE A 975 -15.02 -40.38 18.71
C ILE A 975 -14.98 -40.04 20.20
N VAL A 976 -14.03 -40.66 20.92
CA VAL A 976 -13.86 -40.48 22.37
C VAL A 976 -12.93 -39.31 22.72
N ARG A 977 -12.00 -38.97 21.82
CA ARG A 977 -11.15 -37.79 21.91
C ARG A 977 -10.82 -37.32 20.50
N ALA A 978 -11.19 -36.10 20.17
CA ALA A 978 -10.93 -35.53 18.86
C ALA A 978 -9.66 -34.67 18.87
N ASP A 979 -9.13 -34.41 17.68
CA ASP A 979 -8.09 -33.40 17.43
C ASP A 979 -6.79 -33.59 18.20
N ILE A 980 -6.19 -34.78 18.18
CA ILE A 980 -4.83 -34.96 18.69
C ILE A 980 -3.86 -34.62 17.54
N PRO A 981 -3.12 -33.49 17.58
CA PRO A 981 -2.23 -33.12 16.50
C PRO A 981 -1.04 -34.08 16.43
N VAL A 982 -0.57 -34.37 15.22
CA VAL A 982 0.68 -35.09 14.96
C VAL A 982 1.49 -34.35 13.89
N ARG A 983 2.79 -34.64 13.78
CA ARG A 983 3.70 -33.94 12.87
C ARG A 983 3.14 -33.79 11.45
N ASN A 984 2.52 -34.82 10.91
CA ASN A 984 2.00 -34.86 9.54
C ASN A 984 0.48 -34.94 9.44
N GLY A 985 -0.27 -34.68 10.51
CA GLY A 985 -1.72 -34.77 10.48
C GLY A 985 -2.44 -34.65 11.83
N VAL A 986 -3.54 -35.40 11.97
CA VAL A 986 -4.35 -35.44 13.19
C VAL A 986 -4.83 -36.86 13.50
N VAL A 987 -4.94 -37.18 14.78
CA VAL A 987 -5.49 -38.45 15.29
C VAL A 987 -6.78 -38.16 16.06
N HIS A 988 -7.83 -38.94 15.79
CA HIS A 988 -9.08 -38.98 16.54
C HIS A 988 -9.19 -40.35 17.20
N LEU A 989 -9.32 -40.41 18.52
CA LEU A 989 -9.51 -41.68 19.23
C LEU A 989 -10.95 -42.14 19.09
N ILE A 990 -11.15 -43.44 18.83
CA ILE A 990 -12.48 -44.04 18.67
C ILE A 990 -12.66 -45.30 19.53
N ASP A 991 -13.90 -45.59 19.94
CA ASP A 991 -14.21 -46.73 20.83
C ASP A 991 -14.54 -48.05 20.11
N ASN A 992 -14.40 -48.10 18.78
CA ASN A 992 -14.62 -49.31 17.99
C ASN A 992 -13.66 -49.40 16.79
N VAL A 993 -13.50 -50.60 16.21
CA VAL A 993 -12.71 -50.81 14.97
C VAL A 993 -13.62 -50.68 13.75
N LEU A 994 -13.11 -50.03 12.71
CA LEU A 994 -13.79 -49.82 11.43
C LEU A 994 -13.44 -50.98 10.49
N ALA A 995 -14.08 -52.13 10.70
CA ALA A 995 -13.73 -53.38 10.04
C ALA A 995 -14.59 -53.64 8.78
N ASN A 996 -13.95 -53.57 7.60
CA ASN A 996 -14.49 -54.15 6.37
C ASN A 996 -13.33 -54.67 5.49
N THR A 997 -13.33 -55.97 5.16
CA THR A 997 -12.24 -56.61 4.40
C THR A 997 -12.37 -56.49 2.89
N ALA A 998 -13.44 -55.88 2.37
CA ALA A 998 -13.62 -55.61 0.94
C ALA A 998 -13.01 -54.24 0.56
N SER A 999 -11.75 -54.21 0.10
CA SER A 999 -11.10 -52.99 -0.41
C SER A 999 -11.64 -52.60 -1.80
N ASN A 1000 -11.86 -51.31 -2.07
CA ASN A 1000 -12.16 -50.77 -3.41
C ASN A 1000 -11.03 -49.84 -3.89
N PRO A 1001 -10.04 -50.35 -4.65
CA PRO A 1001 -8.85 -49.60 -5.05
C PRO A 1001 -9.14 -48.37 -5.94
N GLU A 1002 -10.17 -48.42 -6.79
CA GLU A 1002 -10.52 -47.35 -7.73
C GLU A 1002 -11.13 -46.13 -7.00
N ALA A 1003 -11.89 -46.38 -5.94
CA ALA A 1003 -12.43 -45.34 -5.07
C ALA A 1003 -11.33 -44.65 -4.24
N ALA A 1004 -10.33 -45.41 -3.76
CA ALA A 1004 -9.18 -44.86 -3.03
C ALA A 1004 -8.33 -43.92 -3.91
N ALA A 1005 -8.06 -44.32 -5.16
CA ALA A 1005 -7.31 -43.51 -6.12
C ALA A 1005 -8.07 -42.23 -6.52
N SER A 1006 -9.38 -42.32 -6.75
CA SER A 1006 -10.21 -41.18 -7.14
C SER A 1006 -10.35 -40.13 -6.02
N ALA A 1007 -10.40 -40.57 -4.77
CA ALA A 1007 -10.46 -39.68 -3.61
C ALA A 1007 -9.14 -38.94 -3.36
N ALA A 1008 -8.00 -39.61 -3.54
CA ALA A 1008 -6.68 -38.98 -3.41
C ALA A 1008 -6.50 -37.84 -4.43
N VAL A 1009 -6.95 -38.03 -5.68
CA VAL A 1009 -6.89 -37.00 -6.74
C VAL A 1009 -7.84 -35.83 -6.44
N SER A 1010 -9.07 -36.14 -5.98
CA SER A 1010 -10.08 -35.12 -5.68
C SER A 1010 -9.69 -34.24 -4.48
N GLN A 1011 -9.14 -34.82 -3.42
CA GLN A 1011 -8.76 -34.06 -2.22
C GLN A 1011 -7.47 -33.25 -2.39
N SER A 1012 -6.53 -33.72 -3.21
CA SER A 1012 -5.33 -32.95 -3.60
C SER A 1012 -5.71 -31.63 -4.29
N SER A 1013 -6.80 -31.62 -5.08
CA SER A 1013 -7.31 -30.41 -5.73
C SER A 1013 -8.02 -29.44 -4.76
N VAL A 1014 -8.68 -29.95 -3.72
CA VAL A 1014 -9.31 -29.12 -2.68
C VAL A 1014 -8.27 -28.54 -1.73
N ALA A 1015 -7.24 -29.29 -1.38
CA ALA A 1015 -6.10 -28.82 -0.57
C ALA A 1015 -5.33 -27.67 -1.26
N ALA A 1016 -5.19 -27.73 -2.59
CA ALA A 1016 -4.61 -26.67 -3.42
C ALA A 1016 -5.47 -25.39 -3.49
N THR A 1017 -6.77 -25.49 -3.20
CA THR A 1017 -7.72 -24.36 -3.28
C THR A 1017 -7.98 -23.71 -1.91
N ALA A 1018 -7.63 -24.37 -0.81
CA ALA A 1018 -7.86 -23.91 0.56
C ALA A 1018 -6.65 -23.17 1.19
N THR A 1019 -5.79 -22.56 0.35
CA THR A 1019 -4.70 -21.65 0.77
C THR A 1019 -5.17 -20.26 1.19
N SER A 1020 -6.47 -19.97 1.15
CA SER A 1020 -7.05 -18.74 1.71
C SER A 1020 -7.55 -18.95 3.15
N ILE A 1021 -6.95 -18.25 4.11
CA ILE A 1021 -7.40 -18.15 5.50
C ILE A 1021 -8.85 -17.65 5.54
N PRO A 1022 -9.84 -18.41 6.07
CA PRO A 1022 -11.19 -17.90 6.26
C PRO A 1022 -11.25 -17.08 7.55
N ALA A 1023 -11.69 -15.81 7.43
CA ALA A 1023 -12.05 -14.99 8.59
C ALA A 1023 -13.34 -15.53 9.24
N ALA A 1024 -13.35 -15.66 10.57
CA ALA A 1024 -14.47 -16.19 11.33
C ALA A 1024 -15.73 -15.31 11.21
N THR A 1025 -16.87 -15.97 10.96
CA THR A 1025 -18.21 -15.37 10.91
C THR A 1025 -18.84 -15.36 12.30
N ASN A 1026 -19.13 -14.17 12.83
CA ASN A 1026 -19.94 -13.98 14.04
C ASN A 1026 -21.43 -14.20 13.72
N ALA A 1027 -22.07 -15.16 14.39
CA ALA A 1027 -23.52 -15.29 14.46
C ALA A 1027 -23.96 -15.13 15.92
N GLY A 1028 -24.72 -14.07 16.20
CA GLY A 1028 -25.23 -13.74 17.53
C GLY A 1028 -26.43 -14.59 17.94
N GLY A 1029 -26.54 -14.83 19.25
CA GLY A 1029 -27.70 -15.44 19.90
C GLY A 1029 -27.60 -15.27 21.42
N SER A 1030 -28.61 -14.63 22.00
CA SER A 1030 -28.72 -14.15 23.39
C SER A 1030 -29.15 -15.21 24.42
N SER A 1031 -28.75 -15.00 25.69
CA SER A 1031 -29.47 -15.22 26.99
C SER A 1031 -28.67 -16.04 28.05
N PRO A 1032 -29.13 -16.20 29.32
CA PRO A 1032 -28.69 -15.47 30.52
C PRO A 1032 -27.94 -16.33 31.58
N THR A 1033 -27.34 -15.66 32.57
CA THR A 1033 -26.66 -16.16 33.80
C THR A 1033 -27.64 -16.71 34.89
N PRO A 1034 -27.18 -17.22 36.07
CA PRO A 1034 -26.17 -18.26 36.38
C PRO A 1034 -26.63 -19.22 37.53
N SER A 1035 -25.90 -20.30 37.88
CA SER A 1035 -25.84 -20.80 39.28
C SER A 1035 -24.72 -21.83 39.58
N ASN A 1036 -23.90 -21.45 40.57
CA ASN A 1036 -22.98 -22.18 41.46
C ASN A 1036 -23.05 -23.73 41.57
N ASN A 1037 -21.90 -24.41 41.62
CA ASN A 1037 -21.31 -24.90 42.88
C ASN A 1037 -19.98 -25.67 42.68
N ALA A 1038 -19.05 -25.41 43.60
CA ALA A 1038 -17.70 -25.96 43.73
C ALA A 1038 -17.63 -27.46 44.01
N SER A 1039 -16.52 -28.11 43.63
CA SER A 1039 -15.78 -28.99 44.56
C SER A 1039 -14.35 -29.34 44.09
N ILE A 1040 -13.45 -29.17 45.05
CA ILE A 1040 -12.01 -29.47 45.11
C ILE A 1040 -11.72 -30.96 44.84
N ARG A 1041 -10.68 -31.29 44.04
CA ARG A 1041 -9.84 -32.49 44.27
C ARG A 1041 -8.37 -32.25 43.92
N THR A 1042 -7.55 -32.87 44.76
CA THR A 1042 -6.11 -32.74 44.98
C THR A 1042 -5.25 -33.57 44.03
N ALA A 1043 -4.04 -33.05 43.84
CA ALA A 1043 -2.86 -33.58 43.19
C ALA A 1043 -2.59 -35.11 43.31
N GLY A 1044 -2.13 -35.67 42.19
CA GLY A 1044 -1.28 -36.86 42.10
C GLY A 1044 -0.33 -36.68 40.92
N GLY A 1045 0.95 -36.39 41.19
CA GLY A 1045 1.94 -36.05 40.16
C GLY A 1045 2.47 -37.26 39.38
N LEU A 1046 2.92 -37.01 38.14
CA LEU A 1046 3.76 -37.82 37.22
C LEU A 1046 4.06 -36.97 35.94
N PRO A 1047 4.94 -37.42 35.01
CA PRO A 1047 6.35 -37.01 34.81
C PRO A 1047 6.61 -35.69 34.03
N SER A 1048 7.81 -35.12 34.17
CA SER A 1048 8.23 -33.82 33.60
C SER A 1048 8.55 -33.80 32.09
N ALA A 1049 8.36 -32.64 31.44
CA ALA A 1049 8.64 -32.26 30.05
C ALA A 1049 10.01 -32.68 29.42
N ALA A 1050 10.99 -33.12 30.21
CA ALA A 1050 12.31 -33.54 29.74
C ALA A 1050 12.30 -34.75 28.78
N ALA A 1051 11.26 -35.60 28.83
CA ALA A 1051 11.20 -36.81 28.00
C ALA A 1051 10.90 -36.53 26.51
N LEU A 1052 10.17 -35.46 26.19
CA LEU A 1052 9.78 -35.12 24.81
C LEU A 1052 10.94 -34.51 24.00
N PHE A 1053 11.81 -33.73 24.64
CA PHE A 1053 12.93 -33.07 23.96
C PHE A 1053 14.08 -34.01 23.56
N SER A 1054 14.24 -35.16 24.23
CA SER A 1054 15.29 -36.12 23.88
C SER A 1054 14.98 -36.90 22.60
N ILE A 1055 13.70 -36.99 22.19
CA ILE A 1055 13.29 -37.79 21.03
C ILE A 1055 13.52 -37.03 19.71
N VAL A 1056 13.44 -35.70 19.70
CA VAL A 1056 13.67 -34.87 18.50
C VAL A 1056 15.14 -34.86 18.07
N ALA A 1057 16.08 -34.99 19.01
CA ALA A 1057 17.52 -34.93 18.71
C ALA A 1057 18.09 -36.20 18.05
N THR A 1058 17.37 -37.33 18.08
CA THR A 1058 17.93 -38.64 17.67
C THR A 1058 17.72 -38.97 16.18
N GLY A 1059 17.05 -38.09 15.42
CA GLY A 1059 16.66 -38.35 14.01
C GLY A 1059 17.62 -37.87 12.92
N MET A 1060 18.73 -37.18 13.23
CA MET A 1060 19.62 -36.58 12.21
C MET A 1060 20.81 -37.47 11.77
N GLY A 1061 20.89 -38.73 12.22
CA GLY A 1061 22.09 -39.57 12.06
C GLY A 1061 22.07 -40.63 10.95
N ALA A 1062 20.96 -40.90 10.26
CA ALA A 1062 20.87 -42.05 9.36
C ALA A 1062 20.09 -41.75 8.07
N LEU A 1063 20.74 -41.15 7.08
CA LEU A 1063 20.26 -41.07 5.70
C LEU A 1063 21.43 -40.87 4.72
N LEU A 1064 22.33 -41.86 4.67
CA LEU A 1064 23.27 -42.06 3.58
C LEU A 1064 23.36 -43.57 3.28
N GLY A 1065 22.57 -44.01 2.30
CA GLY A 1065 22.68 -45.36 1.73
C GLY A 1065 21.34 -45.93 1.29
N GLY A 1066 21.06 -45.89 -0.02
CA GLY A 1066 20.04 -46.75 -0.62
C GLY A 1066 19.09 -46.08 -1.63
N MET A 1067 19.62 -45.44 -2.67
CA MET A 1067 18.89 -45.33 -3.94
C MET A 1067 18.90 -46.71 -4.60
N LEU A 1068 17.73 -47.31 -4.86
CA LEU A 1068 17.39 -48.05 -6.10
C LEU A 1068 16.04 -48.79 -5.99
N VAL A 1069 15.27 -48.61 -7.08
CA VAL A 1069 14.19 -49.43 -7.64
C VAL A 1069 12.72 -49.19 -7.20
N PHE A 1070 11.97 -48.75 -8.23
CA PHE A 1070 10.52 -48.59 -8.47
C PHE A 1070 9.84 -47.31 -8.02
#